data_AF-A0A6A6GEN9-F1
#
_entry.id   AF-A0A6A6GEN9-F1
#
_cell.length_a   1.000
_cell.length_b   1.000
_cell.length_c   1.000
_cell.angle_alpha   90.00
_cell.angle_beta   90.00
_cell.angle_gamma   90.00
#
_symmetry.space_group_name_H-M   'P 1'
#
loop_
_entity.id
_entity.type
_entity.pdbx_description
1 polymer ?
#
loop_
_entity_poly.entity_id
_entity_poly.type
_entity_poly.pdbx_seq_one_letter_code
_entity_poly.pdbx_strand_id
1 'polypeptide(L)'
;MNRFQRFYPRVVGVFIVITVGLWFVSTRSEIFTSYRHHEPPQRDEEPGLFHLVIPASHPDTNLCKTIVSASILGYPKPSLLNWGVNFDDPTLVEGGSHVAKVTGMLDFLNGLDGSRGEDLVLMVDGYDIWFQLRPQLLLDRFFDINAIADRRSNKLYGVGDKLPPQVHQKTVISSQKRCWPWNATDAPCAAVPPSTLPTQIYGSSTDVLSTDERFTYRKIRQRYLNSGVIMGTVDSLKVIFSRAEELMRASKNFGSDQYILSQVFGEQELSRHERLKKRKGSLDVNTTSIPFREYGLGLDYESRLGLATVFAEEDTQWITYSNTTSVQQARSECDVPADNTRMNQCQEDVTASRPPFWTLTTENLPKDRSWKDVSLFTNVWTGIIPAIIHHNAHQNGMKSLRDTWWERLWLQEHASTLHDAAERQPLGPLGYADRRFWWPVEKNDKGVRVQRDGRWNHLSFGEAALSCGIPGIPSGWSAADMGQQDLILTGSVNSTWSSRRWKWLLAVVPLLLVFSLLWATWGSTSLLAATHVPLTSGDANKAITPPRAHLHLLIPATSSNPELCKLLLSGTILGYPVPVLINHGQPEQGDPYIQHLAKVEGLLNYFHRMRASSTGNNDLFLVVDGFDIWFQLPPGVLLKRYFQINDAFLDRASQTYGWRGAADPPIRQTILFGPDKLCWPTDFERPACWAVPKAPLSKSAFGPLTIDGVAESIFTSPDWLNSGTIIGPLDPLIKLFEATLDRIRNNFTMNSDQLYFADLFGEQELSRRRLLNTSTTHDLNITQPTAPTPNDAEIATELATTDFGVGIDYLSGLFQTVAFNKDWLVWTTIPRSHPATPPRPISRLESYYQYHLPADILTSPFPMSLLSPNHSTSITGWDDVDLCINTVTREIPVLVHFTGEKHLRTDWWDRMWYYERARELWLAAVGGTREDGRLFADAIGGKVWFGAEPEDSGRVSGRGRGGAWSDTGGWFPWNALCRGHEGVVYGGGVVGQDDVG
;
A
#
# COMPACT_ATOMS: atom_id res chain seq x y z
N MET A 1 28.40 -31.16 -64.56
CA MET A 1 28.73 -30.40 -63.34
C MET A 1 27.47 -29.74 -62.75
N ASN A 2 26.49 -30.50 -62.26
CA ASN A 2 25.25 -29.91 -61.73
C ASN A 2 24.50 -30.87 -60.77
N ARG A 3 25.11 -31.18 -59.60
CA ARG A 3 24.38 -31.86 -58.49
C ARG A 3 24.75 -31.38 -57.07
N PHE A 4 25.52 -30.29 -56.90
CA PHE A 4 25.95 -29.83 -55.57
C PHE A 4 25.34 -28.49 -55.08
N GLN A 5 24.39 -27.90 -55.81
CA GLN A 5 23.83 -26.56 -55.48
C GLN A 5 22.35 -26.54 -55.05
N ARG A 6 21.73 -27.70 -54.76
CA ARG A 6 20.31 -27.75 -54.29
C ARG A 6 20.12 -28.23 -52.85
N PHE A 7 21.18 -28.57 -52.14
CA PHE A 7 21.08 -29.07 -50.76
C PHE A 7 21.48 -28.05 -49.67
N TYR A 8 22.22 -27.00 -50.01
CA TYR A 8 22.71 -26.03 -49.02
C TYR A 8 21.64 -25.14 -48.37
N PRO A 9 20.61 -24.61 -49.08
CA PRO A 9 19.64 -23.71 -48.44
C PRO A 9 18.61 -24.44 -47.56
N ARG A 10 18.44 -25.75 -47.73
CA ARG A 10 17.54 -26.56 -46.88
C ARG A 10 18.20 -26.97 -45.56
N VAL A 11 19.51 -27.22 -45.58
CA VAL A 11 20.26 -27.56 -44.35
C VAL A 11 20.42 -26.33 -43.45
N VAL A 12 20.67 -25.15 -44.02
CA VAL A 12 20.74 -23.89 -43.24
C VAL A 12 19.37 -23.50 -42.68
N GLY A 13 18.28 -23.67 -43.45
CA GLY A 13 16.92 -23.41 -42.97
C GLY A 13 16.50 -24.33 -41.81
N VAL A 14 16.84 -25.63 -41.88
CA VAL A 14 16.58 -26.58 -40.80
C VAL A 14 17.43 -26.27 -39.57
N PHE A 15 18.69 -25.87 -39.74
CA PHE A 15 19.54 -25.45 -38.62
C PHE A 15 18.99 -24.20 -37.92
N ILE A 16 18.51 -23.19 -38.66
CA ILE A 16 17.92 -21.97 -38.08
C ILE A 16 16.61 -22.29 -37.34
N VAL A 17 15.76 -23.17 -37.88
CA VAL A 17 14.51 -23.57 -37.22
C VAL A 17 14.79 -24.39 -35.96
N ILE A 18 15.83 -25.23 -35.96
CA ILE A 18 16.25 -25.98 -34.77
C ILE A 18 16.89 -25.06 -33.73
N THR A 19 17.73 -24.07 -34.10
CA THR A 19 18.27 -23.12 -33.12
C THR A 19 17.21 -22.16 -32.60
N VAL A 20 16.27 -21.69 -33.42
CA VAL A 20 15.14 -20.86 -32.96
C VAL A 20 14.17 -21.69 -32.12
N GLY A 21 13.93 -22.96 -32.47
CA GLY A 21 13.12 -23.89 -31.69
C GLY A 21 13.76 -24.28 -30.36
N LEU A 22 15.07 -24.52 -30.32
CA LEU A 22 15.83 -24.76 -29.08
C LEU A 22 15.95 -23.49 -28.24
N TRP A 23 16.04 -22.30 -28.85
CA TRP A 23 15.95 -21.02 -28.15
C TRP A 23 14.56 -20.82 -27.55
N PHE A 24 13.48 -21.14 -28.28
CA PHE A 24 12.09 -21.11 -27.79
C PHE A 24 11.79 -22.16 -26.71
N VAL A 25 12.41 -23.33 -26.77
CA VAL A 25 12.26 -24.39 -25.74
C VAL A 25 13.10 -24.09 -24.51
N SER A 26 14.32 -23.55 -24.66
CA SER A 26 15.12 -23.10 -23.52
C SER A 26 14.47 -21.90 -22.81
N THR A 27 13.94 -20.93 -23.57
CA THR A 27 13.15 -19.82 -23.02
C THR A 27 11.82 -20.28 -22.45
N ARG A 28 11.17 -21.34 -22.96
CA ARG A 28 9.98 -21.92 -22.30
C ARG A 28 10.31 -22.69 -21.02
N SER A 29 11.49 -23.32 -20.93
CA SER A 29 11.94 -23.90 -19.66
C SER A 29 12.24 -22.80 -18.63
N GLU A 30 12.72 -21.63 -19.07
CA GLU A 30 12.87 -20.42 -18.24
C GLU A 30 11.53 -19.72 -17.92
N ILE A 31 10.53 -19.77 -18.81
CA ILE A 31 9.19 -19.19 -18.58
C ILE A 31 8.36 -20.04 -17.60
N PHE A 32 8.62 -21.36 -17.50
CA PHE A 32 8.02 -22.22 -16.46
C PHE A 32 8.86 -22.34 -15.18
N THR A 33 10.05 -21.73 -15.12
CA THR A 33 10.84 -21.57 -13.87
C THR A 33 10.93 -20.13 -13.37
N SER A 34 10.19 -19.19 -13.95
CA SER A 34 10.08 -17.82 -13.39
C SER A 34 9.26 -17.75 -12.08
N TYR A 35 8.68 -18.86 -11.62
CA TYR A 35 8.06 -18.97 -10.30
C TYR A 35 9.01 -19.66 -9.31
N ARG A 36 10.12 -18.98 -8.99
CA ARG A 36 10.80 -18.97 -7.68
C ARG A 36 12.18 -18.34 -7.83
N HIS A 37 12.24 -17.06 -7.51
CA HIS A 37 13.15 -16.47 -6.54
C HIS A 37 12.86 -14.97 -6.61
N HIS A 38 11.84 -14.51 -5.88
CA HIS A 38 12.08 -13.24 -5.20
C HIS A 38 13.27 -13.56 -4.29
N GLU A 39 14.44 -13.02 -4.65
CA GLU A 39 15.62 -13.07 -3.81
C GLU A 39 15.20 -12.69 -2.38
N PRO A 40 15.74 -13.34 -1.33
CA PRO A 40 15.64 -12.78 0.01
C PRO A 40 16.14 -11.33 -0.04
N PRO A 41 15.58 -10.42 0.77
CA PRO A 41 15.76 -8.98 0.57
C PRO A 41 17.24 -8.64 0.42
N GLN A 42 17.56 -7.90 -0.65
CA GLN A 42 18.77 -7.07 -0.70
C GLN A 42 18.94 -6.43 0.68
N ARG A 43 20.08 -6.69 1.37
CA ARG A 43 20.44 -6.19 2.72
C ARG A 43 19.40 -5.21 3.24
N ASP A 44 18.52 -5.65 4.17
CA ASP A 44 17.42 -4.85 4.71
C ASP A 44 17.86 -3.38 4.89
N GLU A 45 17.53 -2.53 3.92
CA GLU A 45 17.84 -1.11 3.99
C GLU A 45 16.88 -0.54 5.02
N GLU A 46 17.40 -0.19 6.20
CA GLU A 46 16.59 0.30 7.31
C GLU A 46 15.72 1.48 6.85
N PRO A 47 14.38 1.32 6.83
CA PRO A 47 13.50 2.40 6.42
C PRO A 47 13.51 3.51 7.47
N GLY A 48 13.23 4.74 7.05
CA GLY A 48 13.11 5.90 7.95
C GLY A 48 11.68 6.43 8.02
N LEU A 49 11.32 7.12 9.09
CA LEU A 49 10.05 7.85 9.17
C LEU A 49 10.20 9.28 8.66
N PHE A 50 9.10 9.79 8.10
CA PHE A 50 8.97 11.17 7.69
C PHE A 50 7.77 11.82 8.39
N HIS A 51 8.04 12.88 9.14
CA HIS A 51 7.08 13.62 9.95
C HIS A 51 6.73 14.95 9.27
N LEU A 52 5.44 15.26 9.16
CA LEU A 52 4.96 16.60 8.83
C LEU A 52 4.47 17.28 10.11
N VAL A 53 5.02 18.45 10.42
CA VAL A 53 4.72 19.21 11.65
C VAL A 53 4.28 20.62 11.28
N ILE A 54 3.15 21.05 11.83
CA ILE A 54 2.53 22.34 11.49
C ILE A 54 2.16 23.08 12.78
N PRO A 55 2.85 24.16 13.17
CA PRO A 55 2.40 25.02 14.25
C PRO A 55 1.10 25.73 13.85
N ALA A 56 0.00 25.41 14.54
CA ALA A 56 -1.32 25.98 14.29
C ALA A 56 -2.16 25.93 15.58
N SER A 57 -2.64 27.08 16.04
CA SER A 57 -3.39 27.16 17.30
C SER A 57 -4.89 26.99 17.16
N HIS A 58 -5.42 27.25 15.98
CA HIS A 58 -6.85 27.25 15.74
C HIS A 58 -7.17 26.85 14.29
N PRO A 59 -8.40 26.40 14.03
CA PRO A 59 -8.87 26.13 12.68
C PRO A 59 -8.90 27.41 11.84
N ASP A 60 -8.53 27.29 10.57
CA ASP A 60 -8.56 28.38 9.59
C ASP A 60 -8.65 27.80 8.18
N THR A 61 -9.28 28.53 7.26
CA THR A 61 -9.40 28.13 5.85
C THR A 61 -8.03 27.88 5.21
N ASN A 62 -7.00 28.67 5.52
CA ASN A 62 -5.66 28.50 4.96
C ASN A 62 -4.91 27.31 5.58
N LEU A 63 -5.18 26.97 6.84
CA LEU A 63 -4.71 25.72 7.43
C LEU A 63 -5.35 24.53 6.70
N CYS A 64 -6.65 24.61 6.43
CA CYS A 64 -7.35 23.61 5.65
C CYS A 64 -6.77 23.48 4.21
N LYS A 65 -6.43 24.57 3.52
CA LYS A 65 -5.70 24.54 2.23
C LYS A 65 -4.34 23.84 2.34
N THR A 66 -3.60 24.10 3.42
CA THR A 66 -2.29 23.46 3.71
C THR A 66 -2.45 21.95 3.86
N ILE A 67 -3.39 21.50 4.70
CA ILE A 67 -3.64 20.08 4.99
C ILE A 67 -4.14 19.34 3.73
N VAL A 68 -5.10 19.91 3.00
CA VAL A 68 -5.68 19.27 1.81
C VAL A 68 -4.64 19.11 0.70
N SER A 69 -3.85 20.16 0.42
CA SER A 69 -2.78 20.06 -0.60
C SER A 69 -1.71 19.03 -0.21
N ALA A 70 -1.31 18.97 1.06
CA ALA A 70 -0.40 17.94 1.57
C ALA A 70 -0.98 16.52 1.40
N SER A 71 -2.24 16.33 1.80
CA SER A 71 -2.95 15.04 1.74
C SER A 71 -3.04 14.52 0.30
N ILE A 72 -3.52 15.35 -0.64
CA ILE A 72 -3.64 15.00 -2.07
C ILE A 72 -2.31 14.52 -2.66
N LEU A 73 -1.21 15.17 -2.26
CA LEU A 73 0.14 14.84 -2.76
C LEU A 73 0.75 13.61 -2.09
N GLY A 74 0.14 13.10 -1.02
CA GLY A 74 0.56 11.93 -0.27
C GLY A 74 1.59 12.24 0.82
N TYR A 75 1.61 13.45 1.38
CA TYR A 75 2.45 13.75 2.56
C TYR A 75 1.94 13.03 3.81
N PRO A 76 2.80 12.83 4.83
CA PRO A 76 2.36 12.27 6.09
C PRO A 76 1.24 13.12 6.72
N LYS A 77 0.40 12.46 7.50
CA LYS A 77 -0.57 13.14 8.35
C LYS A 77 0.13 14.18 9.24
N PRO A 78 -0.32 15.45 9.26
CA PRO A 78 0.37 16.47 10.01
C PRO A 78 0.13 16.36 11.52
N SER A 79 1.18 16.65 12.29
CA SER A 79 1.10 16.92 13.73
C SER A 79 0.97 18.42 13.94
N LEU A 80 -0.19 18.85 14.43
CA LEU A 80 -0.47 20.24 14.77
C LEU A 80 0.05 20.56 16.16
N LEU A 81 0.93 21.57 16.24
CA LEU A 81 1.47 22.06 17.52
C LEU A 81 0.64 23.23 18.03
N ASN A 82 0.50 23.31 19.35
CA ASN A 82 -0.17 24.40 20.07
C ASN A 82 -1.69 24.52 19.81
N TRP A 83 -2.34 23.44 19.39
CA TRP A 83 -3.76 23.44 19.08
C TRP A 83 -4.63 23.78 20.31
N GLY A 84 -5.54 24.74 20.15
CA GLY A 84 -6.41 25.25 21.20
C GLY A 84 -5.76 26.23 22.19
N VAL A 85 -4.48 26.59 21.97
CA VAL A 85 -3.78 27.58 22.81
C VAL A 85 -4.08 28.98 22.31
N ASN A 86 -4.55 29.86 23.21
CA ASN A 86 -4.73 31.28 22.92
C ASN A 86 -3.44 32.04 23.24
N PHE A 87 -3.02 32.91 22.33
CA PHE A 87 -1.83 33.73 22.46
C PHE A 87 -2.22 35.19 22.64
N ASP A 88 -2.59 35.54 23.87
CA ASP A 88 -3.12 36.86 24.22
C ASP A 88 -2.28 37.59 25.28
N ASP A 89 -1.06 37.10 25.59
CA ASP A 89 -0.20 37.73 26.59
C ASP A 89 0.28 39.10 26.10
N PRO A 90 -0.20 40.22 26.66
CA PRO A 90 0.14 41.56 26.19
C PRO A 90 1.60 41.92 26.47
N THR A 91 2.31 41.13 27.27
CA THR A 91 3.73 41.35 27.58
C THR A 91 4.67 40.71 26.56
N LEU A 92 4.15 39.90 25.63
CA LEU A 92 4.90 39.20 24.60
C LEU A 92 4.51 39.69 23.21
N VAL A 93 5.48 39.81 22.29
CA VAL A 93 5.19 40.09 20.87
C VAL A 93 4.30 39.00 20.30
N GLU A 94 3.24 39.41 19.58
CA GLU A 94 2.23 38.52 18.97
C GLU A 94 1.64 37.53 20.00
N GLY A 95 1.47 38.00 21.25
CA GLY A 95 0.84 37.26 22.34
C GLY A 95 1.61 36.03 22.83
N GLY A 96 2.87 35.87 22.41
CA GLY A 96 3.71 34.71 22.73
C GLY A 96 3.67 33.57 21.71
N SER A 97 2.98 33.75 20.58
CA SER A 97 2.87 32.72 19.53
C SER A 97 4.22 32.25 18.98
N HIS A 98 5.17 33.16 18.77
CA HIS A 98 6.53 32.82 18.29
C HIS A 98 7.34 32.02 19.32
N VAL A 99 7.14 32.28 20.62
CA VAL A 99 7.75 31.49 21.70
C VAL A 99 7.21 30.07 21.62
N ALA A 100 5.89 29.92 21.53
CA ALA A 100 5.21 28.64 21.48
C ALA A 100 5.57 27.81 20.24
N LYS A 101 5.89 28.45 19.10
CA LYS A 101 6.37 27.77 17.91
C LYS A 101 7.72 27.08 18.14
N VAL A 102 8.66 27.76 18.81
CA VAL A 102 9.98 27.21 19.14
C VAL A 102 9.88 26.13 20.22
N THR A 103 9.16 26.41 21.32
CA THR A 103 9.03 25.45 22.44
C THR A 103 8.22 24.24 22.03
N GLY A 104 7.10 24.41 21.32
CA GLY A 104 6.26 23.30 20.88
C GLY A 104 6.98 22.38 19.90
N MET A 105 7.85 22.93 19.04
CA MET A 105 8.68 22.11 18.15
C MET A 105 9.73 21.31 18.94
N LEU A 106 10.38 21.94 19.91
CA LEU A 106 11.35 21.26 20.77
C LEU A 106 10.68 20.15 21.60
N ASP A 107 9.49 20.41 22.15
CA ASP A 107 8.70 19.43 22.89
C ASP A 107 8.29 18.24 22.01
N PHE A 108 7.84 18.50 20.78
CA PHE A 108 7.56 17.44 19.79
C PHE A 108 8.80 16.56 19.56
N LEU A 109 9.95 17.17 19.28
CA LEU A 109 11.19 16.45 19.01
C LEU A 109 11.65 15.63 20.23
N ASN A 110 11.58 16.21 21.43
CA ASN A 110 11.95 15.54 22.69
C ASN A 110 10.98 14.40 23.05
N GLY A 111 9.75 14.44 22.55
CA GLY A 111 8.76 13.36 22.71
C GLY A 111 9.00 12.14 21.82
N LEU A 112 9.88 12.23 20.81
CA LEU A 112 10.23 11.10 19.94
C LEU A 112 11.28 10.20 20.61
N ASP A 113 11.17 8.89 20.38
CA ASP A 113 12.11 7.89 20.89
C ASP A 113 13.56 8.18 20.44
N GLY A 114 14.53 7.90 21.32
CA GLY A 114 15.95 8.17 21.08
C GLY A 114 16.54 7.37 19.91
N SER A 115 15.93 6.25 19.53
CA SER A 115 16.32 5.48 18.33
C SER A 115 15.96 6.16 17.00
N ARG A 116 15.14 7.21 17.05
CA ARG A 116 14.55 7.91 15.89
C ARG A 116 15.35 9.12 15.42
N GLY A 117 16.62 9.22 15.82
CA GLY A 117 17.45 10.41 15.56
C GLY A 117 17.62 10.77 14.07
N GLU A 118 17.60 9.76 13.20
CA GLU A 118 17.76 9.87 11.74
C GLU A 118 16.43 10.00 10.98
N ASP A 119 15.29 9.99 11.68
CA ASP A 119 14.00 10.25 11.04
C ASP A 119 13.93 11.71 10.57
N LEU A 120 13.20 11.96 9.49
CA LEU A 120 13.10 13.29 8.88
C LEU A 120 11.87 14.02 9.39
N VAL A 121 12.02 15.30 9.69
CA VAL A 121 10.92 16.19 10.01
C VAL A 121 10.88 17.33 9.00
N LEU A 122 9.71 17.54 8.41
CA LEU A 122 9.35 18.74 7.68
C LEU A 122 8.44 19.58 8.56
N MET A 123 8.91 20.75 8.96
CA MET A 123 8.14 21.78 9.66
C MET A 123 7.76 22.89 8.68
N VAL A 124 6.48 23.22 8.61
CA VAL A 124 5.95 24.29 7.75
C VAL A 124 5.00 25.21 8.53
N ASP A 125 4.85 26.45 8.08
CA ASP A 125 3.84 27.36 8.61
C ASP A 125 2.41 26.88 8.33
N GLY A 126 1.48 27.19 9.23
CA GLY A 126 0.12 26.65 9.17
C GLY A 126 -0.85 27.43 8.28
N TYR A 127 -0.65 28.72 8.06
CA TYR A 127 -1.70 29.62 7.56
C TYR A 127 -1.40 30.24 6.19
N ASP A 128 -0.31 29.87 5.54
CA ASP A 128 0.12 30.43 4.26
C ASP A 128 1.02 29.48 3.45
N ILE A 129 0.88 28.17 3.64
CA ILE A 129 1.63 27.15 2.92
C ILE A 129 0.74 26.37 1.97
N TRP A 130 1.16 26.20 0.71
CA TRP A 130 0.54 25.24 -0.21
C TRP A 130 1.58 24.22 -0.68
N PHE A 131 1.20 22.96 -0.70
CA PHE A 131 2.00 21.90 -1.30
C PHE A 131 1.67 21.78 -2.79
N GLN A 132 2.70 21.72 -3.63
CA GLN A 132 2.55 21.63 -5.09
C GLN A 132 3.05 20.29 -5.66
N LEU A 133 4.13 19.73 -5.09
CA LEU A 133 4.83 18.54 -5.62
C LEU A 133 4.93 17.43 -4.57
N ARG A 134 5.07 16.19 -5.04
CA ARG A 134 5.02 14.96 -4.22
C ARG A 134 6.24 14.80 -3.28
N PRO A 135 6.10 14.06 -2.16
CA PRO A 135 7.18 13.85 -1.18
C PRO A 135 8.48 13.27 -1.75
N GLN A 136 8.42 12.34 -2.72
CA GLN A 136 9.61 11.79 -3.38
C GLN A 136 10.55 12.89 -3.88
N LEU A 137 9.99 13.90 -4.55
CA LEU A 137 10.78 14.99 -5.10
C LEU A 137 11.37 15.88 -4.00
N LEU A 138 10.61 16.14 -2.94
CA LEU A 138 11.09 16.90 -1.79
C LEU A 138 12.28 16.17 -1.12
N LEU A 139 12.18 14.85 -0.93
CA LEU A 139 13.23 14.01 -0.36
C LEU A 139 14.50 14.04 -1.23
N ASP A 140 14.38 13.78 -2.54
CA ASP A 140 15.51 13.82 -3.47
C ASP A 140 16.22 15.18 -3.43
N ARG A 141 15.44 16.27 -3.45
CA ARG A 141 15.97 17.64 -3.37
C ARG A 141 16.65 17.93 -2.03
N PHE A 142 16.10 17.46 -0.92
CA PHE A 142 16.68 17.65 0.40
C PHE A 142 18.09 17.02 0.49
N PHE A 143 18.21 15.75 0.07
CA PHE A 143 19.50 15.07 0.07
C PHE A 143 20.48 15.66 -0.94
N ASP A 144 20.01 16.07 -2.12
CA ASP A 144 20.82 16.79 -3.12
C ASP A 144 21.41 18.09 -2.56
N ILE A 145 20.58 18.90 -1.90
CA ILE A 145 20.99 20.20 -1.32
C ILE A 145 22.08 19.98 -0.28
N ASN A 146 21.91 19.01 0.62
CA ASN A 146 22.92 18.68 1.62
C ASN A 146 24.20 18.15 0.97
N ALA A 147 24.12 17.24 0.00
CA ALA A 147 25.29 16.70 -0.70
C ALA A 147 26.07 17.77 -1.49
N ILE A 148 25.38 18.76 -2.08
CA ILE A 148 26.01 19.92 -2.73
C ILE A 148 26.70 20.80 -1.68
N ALA A 149 26.03 21.07 -0.56
CA ALA A 149 26.57 21.87 0.53
C ALA A 149 27.83 21.23 1.13
N ASP A 150 27.82 19.91 1.37
CA ASP A 150 28.96 19.17 1.91
C ASP A 150 30.15 19.19 0.95
N ARG A 151 29.93 19.02 -0.37
CA ARG A 151 30.98 19.17 -1.37
C ARG A 151 31.61 20.57 -1.34
N ARG A 152 30.79 21.61 -1.21
CA ARG A 152 31.26 23.00 -1.08
C ARG A 152 32.04 23.21 0.21
N SER A 153 31.52 22.72 1.34
CA SER A 153 32.17 22.78 2.65
C SER A 153 33.51 22.06 2.63
N ASN A 154 33.56 20.83 2.11
CA ASN A 154 34.80 20.05 1.97
C ASN A 154 35.86 20.78 1.14
N LYS A 155 35.45 21.49 0.07
CA LYS A 155 36.37 22.34 -0.72
C LYS A 155 36.89 23.54 0.07
N LEU A 156 36.04 24.19 0.86
CA LEU A 156 36.38 25.39 1.63
C LEU A 156 37.18 25.10 2.89
N TYR A 157 36.91 23.99 3.57
CA TYR A 157 37.49 23.64 4.88
C TYR A 157 38.52 22.49 4.83
N GLY A 158 38.56 21.70 3.74
CA GLY A 158 39.50 20.59 3.52
C GLY A 158 38.99 19.22 4.00
N VAL A 159 39.58 18.14 3.49
CA VAL A 159 39.29 16.73 3.88
C VAL A 159 40.50 16.17 4.62
N GLY A 160 40.36 15.70 5.88
CA GLY A 160 41.37 14.86 6.54
C GLY A 160 41.80 15.22 7.98
N ASP A 161 41.37 14.39 8.93
CA ASP A 161 42.09 13.73 10.04
C ASP A 161 42.92 14.48 11.09
N LYS A 162 42.85 15.81 11.23
CA LYS A 162 43.28 16.49 12.49
C LYS A 162 42.34 17.58 13.01
N LEU A 163 41.10 17.66 12.50
CA LEU A 163 40.12 18.69 12.88
C LEU A 163 38.78 18.06 13.30
N PRO A 164 38.29 18.31 14.54
CA PRO A 164 36.90 18.02 14.91
C PRO A 164 35.95 19.23 14.66
N PRO A 165 34.63 19.02 14.51
CA PRO A 165 33.95 18.10 13.59
C PRO A 165 33.93 18.66 12.15
N GLN A 166 33.71 17.77 11.16
CA GLN A 166 33.51 18.16 9.76
C GLN A 166 32.26 19.05 9.62
N VAL A 167 32.38 20.16 8.90
CA VAL A 167 31.26 21.08 8.60
C VAL A 167 30.31 20.36 7.62
N HIS A 168 29.19 19.86 8.13
CA HIS A 168 28.19 19.12 7.37
C HIS A 168 26.82 19.76 7.49
N GLN A 169 26.12 19.92 6.37
CA GLN A 169 24.76 20.43 6.38
C GLN A 169 23.78 19.28 6.59
N LYS A 170 22.97 19.37 7.64
CA LYS A 170 21.97 18.36 8.02
C LYS A 170 20.53 18.89 8.01
N THR A 171 20.39 20.22 8.07
CA THR A 171 19.09 20.90 8.08
C THR A 171 19.07 21.95 6.98
N VAL A 172 17.97 21.99 6.24
CA VAL A 172 17.70 22.98 5.19
C VAL A 172 16.53 23.84 5.63
N ILE A 173 16.73 25.15 5.66
CA ILE A 173 15.69 26.15 5.90
C ILE A 173 15.47 26.97 4.63
N SER A 174 14.23 27.38 4.35
CA SER A 174 13.94 28.24 3.21
C SER A 174 14.68 29.58 3.29
N SER A 175 14.83 30.22 2.14
CA SER A 175 15.54 31.50 2.04
C SER A 175 14.69 32.59 1.40
N GLN A 176 15.05 33.84 1.72
CA GLN A 176 14.44 35.05 1.20
C GLN A 176 15.51 36.07 0.78
N LYS A 177 15.08 37.11 0.06
CA LYS A 177 15.96 38.13 -0.53
C LYS A 177 16.39 39.23 0.43
N ARG A 178 15.59 39.53 1.45
CA ARG A 178 15.87 40.58 2.43
C ARG A 178 16.34 39.97 3.75
N CYS A 179 17.39 40.54 4.35
CA CYS A 179 17.72 40.23 5.74
C CYS A 179 16.70 40.92 6.66
N TRP A 180 15.98 40.15 7.46
CA TRP A 180 14.97 40.67 8.38
C TRP A 180 14.85 39.75 9.61
N PRO A 181 14.69 40.28 10.83
CA PRO A 181 14.60 41.71 11.19
C PRO A 181 15.95 42.40 11.45
N TRP A 182 17.07 41.71 11.25
CA TRP A 182 18.41 42.14 11.63
C TRP A 182 18.99 43.28 10.75
N ASN A 183 19.94 44.04 11.30
CA ASN A 183 20.67 45.04 10.53
C ASN A 183 21.75 44.38 9.68
N ALA A 184 22.13 45.02 8.57
CA ALA A 184 23.11 44.49 7.63
C ALA A 184 24.49 44.17 8.25
N THR A 185 24.84 44.82 9.36
CA THR A 185 26.10 44.61 10.09
C THR A 185 26.04 43.49 11.13
N ASP A 186 24.84 43.05 11.51
CA ASP A 186 24.67 42.01 12.52
C ASP A 186 25.05 40.64 11.93
N ALA A 187 25.57 39.74 12.77
CA ALA A 187 26.04 38.42 12.32
C ALA A 187 25.01 37.65 11.46
N PRO A 188 23.69 37.66 11.77
CA PRO A 188 22.66 37.02 10.97
C PRO A 188 22.49 37.55 9.53
N CYS A 189 23.05 38.72 9.21
CA CYS A 189 23.11 39.26 7.86
C CYS A 189 24.54 39.23 7.29
N ALA A 190 25.53 39.68 8.08
CA ALA A 190 26.89 39.91 7.63
C ALA A 190 27.71 38.62 7.46
N ALA A 191 27.45 37.60 8.28
CA ALA A 191 28.19 36.34 8.23
C ALA A 191 27.63 35.35 7.19
N VAL A 192 26.44 35.63 6.64
CA VAL A 192 25.73 34.72 5.75
C VAL A 192 26.49 34.52 4.42
N PRO A 193 26.71 33.27 3.98
CA PRO A 193 27.39 33.00 2.73
C PRO A 193 26.67 33.61 1.52
N PRO A 194 27.41 33.98 0.45
CA PRO A 194 26.81 34.37 -0.82
C PRO A 194 25.85 33.31 -1.36
N SER A 195 24.79 33.76 -2.05
CA SER A 195 23.84 32.87 -2.73
C SER A 195 24.56 31.95 -3.73
N THR A 196 24.11 30.69 -3.82
CA THR A 196 24.61 29.73 -4.83
C THR A 196 24.00 29.96 -6.21
N LEU A 197 22.98 30.80 -6.31
CA LEU A 197 22.41 31.20 -7.59
C LEU A 197 23.45 31.85 -8.51
N PRO A 198 23.32 31.74 -9.85
CA PRO A 198 24.21 32.38 -10.79
C PRO A 198 24.41 33.87 -10.49
N THR A 199 25.67 34.33 -10.50
CA THR A 199 26.05 35.72 -10.14
C THR A 199 25.56 36.79 -11.12
N GLN A 200 24.95 36.38 -12.23
CA GLN A 200 24.41 37.25 -13.27
C GLN A 200 22.98 36.81 -13.63
N ILE A 201 22.25 36.19 -12.70
CA ILE A 201 20.89 35.66 -12.97
C ILE A 201 19.92 36.74 -13.48
N TYR A 202 20.08 37.99 -13.01
CA TYR A 202 19.32 39.16 -13.48
C TYR A 202 20.17 40.08 -14.38
N GLY A 203 21.23 39.57 -15.00
CA GLY A 203 22.22 40.36 -15.72
C GLY A 203 22.97 41.33 -14.80
N SER A 204 23.35 42.51 -15.34
CA SER A 204 24.11 43.54 -14.61
C SER A 204 23.38 44.12 -13.40
N SER A 205 22.05 43.92 -13.30
CA SER A 205 21.23 44.34 -12.17
C SER A 205 21.21 43.32 -11.02
N THR A 206 21.92 42.20 -11.14
CA THR A 206 21.99 41.18 -10.08
C THR A 206 22.60 41.76 -8.81
N ASP A 207 21.93 41.56 -7.67
CA ASP A 207 22.31 42.07 -6.36
C ASP A 207 22.36 43.62 -6.26
N VAL A 208 21.62 44.30 -7.15
CA VAL A 208 21.42 45.75 -7.12
C VAL A 208 20.01 46.06 -6.57
N LEU A 209 19.93 46.94 -5.58
CA LEU A 209 18.65 47.40 -5.04
C LEU A 209 17.92 48.28 -6.07
N SER A 210 16.62 48.04 -6.24
CA SER A 210 15.77 48.87 -7.09
C SER A 210 15.55 50.24 -6.43
N THR A 211 15.47 51.29 -7.25
CA THR A 211 15.04 52.62 -6.82
C THR A 211 13.52 52.72 -6.67
N ASP A 212 12.75 51.77 -7.22
CA ASP A 212 11.32 51.67 -6.96
C ASP A 212 11.12 51.02 -5.59
N GLU A 213 10.67 51.81 -4.61
CA GLU A 213 10.47 51.38 -3.23
C GLU A 213 9.53 50.17 -3.14
N ARG A 214 8.57 50.04 -4.07
CA ARG A 214 7.63 48.91 -4.13
C ARG A 214 8.32 47.58 -4.44
N PHE A 215 9.48 47.62 -5.10
CA PHE A 215 10.20 46.45 -5.63
C PHE A 215 11.69 46.47 -5.27
N THR A 216 12.03 47.09 -4.14
CA THR A 216 13.40 47.33 -3.66
C THR A 216 14.32 46.11 -3.80
N TYR A 217 13.82 44.92 -3.49
CA TYR A 217 14.60 43.68 -3.46
C TYR A 217 14.43 42.78 -4.69
N ARG A 218 13.73 43.23 -5.75
CA ARG A 218 13.34 42.37 -6.90
C ARG A 218 14.52 41.63 -7.52
N LYS A 219 15.67 42.28 -7.71
CA LYS A 219 16.85 41.72 -8.41
C LYS A 219 17.96 41.25 -7.45
N ILE A 220 17.64 41.04 -6.18
CA ILE A 220 18.56 40.49 -5.18
C ILE A 220 18.47 38.96 -5.18
N ARG A 221 19.59 38.25 -5.16
CA ARG A 221 19.60 36.79 -4.99
C ARG A 221 19.28 36.45 -3.53
N GLN A 222 18.36 35.51 -3.33
CA GLN A 222 18.02 35.04 -1.99
C GLN A 222 19.21 34.37 -1.31
N ARG A 223 19.40 34.71 -0.05
CA ARG A 223 20.45 34.15 0.81
C ARG A 223 20.16 34.29 2.30
N TYR A 224 19.09 34.97 2.71
CA TYR A 224 18.78 35.15 4.13
C TYR A 224 17.74 34.14 4.57
N LEU A 225 17.77 33.75 5.83
CA LEU A 225 16.88 32.74 6.38
C LEU A 225 15.41 33.20 6.37
N ASN A 226 14.50 32.29 6.01
CA ASN A 226 13.06 32.42 6.20
C ASN A 226 12.57 31.20 7.01
N SER A 227 11.83 31.40 8.09
CA SER A 227 11.49 30.29 9.02
C SER A 227 10.23 29.50 8.67
N GLY A 228 9.61 29.74 7.50
CA GLY A 228 8.33 29.12 7.16
C GLY A 228 8.41 27.70 6.59
N VAL A 229 9.60 27.24 6.19
CA VAL A 229 9.85 25.85 5.75
C VAL A 229 11.21 25.40 6.27
N ILE A 230 11.21 24.34 7.08
CA ILE A 230 12.39 23.77 7.73
C ILE A 230 12.35 22.25 7.55
N MET A 231 13.43 21.65 7.06
CA MET A 231 13.54 20.20 6.93
C MET A 231 14.89 19.72 7.46
N GLY A 232 14.89 18.65 8.25
CA GLY A 232 16.11 18.06 8.81
C GLY A 232 15.83 16.77 9.56
N THR A 233 16.89 16.11 10.01
CA THR A 233 16.79 14.95 10.92
C THR A 233 16.29 15.36 12.30
N VAL A 234 15.64 14.46 13.04
CA VAL A 234 15.22 14.71 14.43
C VAL A 234 16.38 15.21 15.27
N ASP A 235 17.56 14.57 15.19
CA ASP A 235 18.72 14.96 15.99
C ASP A 235 19.26 16.34 15.60
N SER A 236 19.35 16.66 14.31
CA SER A 236 19.82 17.99 13.88
C SER A 236 18.86 19.10 14.30
N LEU A 237 17.55 18.85 14.25
CA LEU A 237 16.55 19.81 14.68
C LEU A 237 16.54 19.98 16.20
N LYS A 238 16.72 18.91 17.00
CA LYS A 238 16.86 19.00 18.47
C LYS A 238 17.97 19.97 18.85
N VAL A 239 19.13 19.87 18.20
CA VAL A 239 20.28 20.76 18.45
C VAL A 239 19.91 22.22 18.14
N ILE A 240 19.29 22.48 16.99
CA ILE A 240 18.93 23.84 16.55
C ILE A 240 17.87 24.46 17.47
N PHE A 241 16.79 23.73 17.76
CA PHE A 241 15.69 24.24 18.58
C PHE A 241 16.06 24.36 20.06
N SER A 242 16.95 23.51 20.59
CA SER A 242 17.50 23.69 21.95
C SER A 242 18.30 24.99 22.05
N ARG A 243 19.13 25.30 21.04
CA ARG A 243 19.87 26.56 21.01
C ARG A 243 18.94 27.77 20.86
N ALA A 244 17.90 27.65 20.02
CA ALA A 244 16.89 28.68 19.88
C ALA A 244 16.17 28.96 21.20
N GLU A 245 15.79 27.91 21.94
CA GLU A 245 15.17 28.03 23.25
C GLU A 245 16.09 28.71 24.28
N GLU A 246 17.38 28.36 24.30
CA GLU A 246 18.37 28.99 25.18
C GLU A 246 18.47 30.51 24.92
N LEU A 247 18.58 30.91 23.65
CA LEU A 247 18.63 32.32 23.24
C LEU A 247 17.35 33.07 23.58
N MET A 248 16.20 32.42 23.38
CA MET A 248 14.90 32.96 23.74
C MET A 248 14.73 33.16 25.24
N ARG A 249 15.20 32.23 26.09
CA ARG A 249 15.16 32.38 27.56
C ARG A 249 15.99 33.58 28.03
N ALA A 250 17.09 33.88 27.32
CA ALA A 250 17.91 35.06 27.57
C ALA A 250 17.28 36.37 27.06
N SER A 251 16.39 36.30 26.07
CA SER A 251 15.70 37.45 25.47
C SER A 251 14.20 37.16 25.33
N LYS A 252 13.44 37.39 26.41
CA LYS A 252 12.01 37.04 26.53
C LYS A 252 11.08 37.66 25.46
N ASN A 253 11.55 38.64 24.68
CA ASN A 253 10.72 39.32 23.68
C ASN A 253 11.48 39.62 22.39
N PHE A 254 11.86 38.57 21.66
CA PHE A 254 12.76 38.59 20.50
C PHE A 254 12.09 38.91 19.16
N GLY A 255 10.78 39.17 19.15
CA GLY A 255 10.05 39.67 17.98
C GLY A 255 9.49 38.59 17.03
N SER A 256 10.28 37.61 16.59
CA SER A 256 9.81 36.53 15.70
C SER A 256 10.68 35.28 15.73
N ASP A 257 10.12 34.10 15.46
CA ASP A 257 10.88 32.84 15.35
C ASP A 257 12.01 32.94 14.31
N GLN A 258 11.78 33.68 13.22
CA GLN A 258 12.81 34.02 12.22
C GLN A 258 13.99 34.77 12.84
N TYR A 259 13.77 35.71 13.77
CA TYR A 259 14.84 36.47 14.43
C TYR A 259 15.81 35.53 15.15
N ILE A 260 15.29 34.63 15.99
CA ILE A 260 16.11 33.70 16.80
C ILE A 260 16.80 32.66 15.91
N LEU A 261 16.09 32.05 14.96
CA LEU A 261 16.71 31.07 14.06
C LEU A 261 17.79 31.70 13.18
N SER A 262 17.60 32.95 12.75
CA SER A 262 18.65 33.71 12.06
C SER A 262 19.84 33.99 12.96
N GLN A 263 19.63 34.21 14.26
CA GLN A 263 20.72 34.32 15.24
C GLN A 263 21.52 33.02 15.35
N VAL A 264 20.86 31.87 15.49
CA VAL A 264 21.51 30.55 15.52
C VAL A 264 22.36 30.34 14.25
N PHE A 265 21.80 30.66 13.08
CA PHE A 265 22.53 30.59 11.82
C PHE A 265 23.72 31.54 11.76
N GLY A 266 23.54 32.81 12.16
CA GLY A 266 24.60 33.82 12.19
C GLY A 266 25.77 33.43 13.11
N GLU A 267 25.49 32.85 14.28
CA GLU A 267 26.51 32.35 15.21
C GLU A 267 27.35 31.22 14.59
N GLN A 268 26.71 30.30 13.87
CA GLN A 268 27.40 29.23 13.13
C GLN A 268 28.26 29.79 12.01
N GLU A 269 27.72 30.66 11.16
CA GLU A 269 28.46 31.18 10.01
C GLU A 269 29.61 32.11 10.44
N LEU A 270 29.46 32.84 11.55
CA LEU A 270 30.56 33.59 12.16
C LEU A 270 31.68 32.63 12.61
N SER A 271 31.33 31.54 13.29
CA SER A 271 32.29 30.51 13.72
C SER A 271 33.03 29.88 12.53
N ARG A 272 32.31 29.62 11.43
CA ARG A 272 32.87 29.11 10.16
C ARG A 272 33.83 30.12 9.51
N HIS A 273 33.46 31.41 9.48
CA HIS A 273 34.29 32.48 8.92
C HIS A 273 35.59 32.71 9.71
N GLU A 274 35.51 32.71 11.04
CA GLU A 274 36.69 32.83 11.92
C GLU A 274 37.66 31.66 11.70
N ARG A 275 37.14 30.44 11.55
CA ARG A 275 37.95 29.27 11.19
C ARG A 275 38.63 29.42 9.83
N LEU A 276 37.94 29.95 8.83
CA LEU A 276 38.56 30.21 7.51
C LEU A 276 39.68 31.24 7.60
N LYS A 277 39.50 32.33 8.35
CA LYS A 277 40.54 33.33 8.57
C LYS A 277 41.76 32.72 9.28
N LYS A 278 41.54 31.91 10.32
CA LYS A 278 42.60 31.19 11.02
C LYS A 278 43.36 30.24 10.09
N ARG A 279 42.65 29.48 9.26
CA ARG A 279 43.26 28.58 8.25
C ARG A 279 44.10 29.34 7.22
N LYS A 280 43.65 30.53 6.79
CA LYS A 280 44.37 31.39 5.86
C LYS A 280 45.52 32.18 6.50
N GLY A 281 45.82 31.95 7.79
CA GLY A 281 46.87 32.68 8.51
C GLY A 281 46.56 34.16 8.74
N SER A 282 45.29 34.55 8.66
CA SER A 282 44.82 35.94 8.69
C SER A 282 44.28 36.38 10.06
N LEU A 283 44.42 35.56 11.11
CA LEU A 283 43.96 35.84 12.47
C LEU A 283 45.13 35.66 13.46
N ASP A 284 45.36 36.64 14.34
CA ASP A 284 46.36 36.57 15.41
C ASP A 284 46.00 35.46 16.41
N VAL A 285 47.01 34.67 16.79
CA VAL A 285 46.90 33.38 17.52
C VAL A 285 46.30 33.50 18.94
N ASN A 286 45.96 34.71 19.41
CA ASN A 286 45.50 34.98 20.78
C ASN A 286 43.96 35.00 20.97
N THR A 287 43.15 34.72 19.94
CA THR A 287 41.67 34.66 20.02
C THR A 287 41.16 33.26 20.39
N THR A 288 41.62 32.70 21.52
CA THR A 288 41.28 31.35 21.99
C THR A 288 39.97 31.24 22.80
N SER A 289 39.12 32.27 22.83
CA SER A 289 37.97 32.30 23.75
C SER A 289 36.58 32.14 23.13
N ILE A 290 36.43 32.00 21.81
CA ILE A 290 35.10 31.82 21.17
C ILE A 290 34.83 30.31 20.99
N PRO A 291 33.83 29.73 21.68
CA PRO A 291 33.44 28.34 21.47
C PRO A 291 32.99 28.15 20.01
N PHE A 292 33.53 27.13 19.34
CA PHE A 292 33.09 26.82 17.98
C PHE A 292 31.66 26.30 18.00
N ARG A 293 30.78 26.96 17.23
CA ARG A 293 29.37 26.59 17.10
C ARG A 293 29.10 26.05 15.70
N GLU A 294 28.65 24.80 15.63
CA GLU A 294 28.27 24.12 14.38
C GLU A 294 27.01 23.31 14.64
N TYR A 295 25.92 23.69 13.96
CA TYR A 295 24.60 23.10 14.14
C TYR A 295 24.14 22.32 12.90
N GLY A 296 24.94 22.32 11.82
CA GLY A 296 24.58 21.72 10.55
C GLY A 296 23.46 22.44 9.81
N LEU A 297 23.22 23.71 10.13
CA LEU A 297 22.15 24.50 9.53
C LEU A 297 22.58 25.05 8.16
N GLY A 298 21.68 25.00 7.18
CA GLY A 298 21.89 25.57 5.85
C GLY A 298 20.61 26.06 5.20
N LEU A 299 20.75 26.63 3.99
CA LEU A 299 19.68 27.36 3.31
C LEU A 299 19.35 26.76 1.94
N ASP A 300 18.06 26.77 1.61
CA ASP A 300 17.53 26.53 0.27
C ASP A 300 17.67 27.78 -0.60
N TYR A 301 18.91 28.07 -1.03
CA TYR A 301 19.25 29.24 -1.86
C TYR A 301 18.52 29.30 -3.21
N GLU A 302 18.11 28.14 -3.72
CA GLU A 302 17.49 28.01 -5.03
C GLU A 302 15.95 27.92 -4.94
N SER A 303 15.41 27.85 -3.72
CA SER A 303 13.98 27.65 -3.47
C SER A 303 13.44 26.36 -4.10
N ARG A 304 14.24 25.27 -4.04
CA ARG A 304 13.86 23.93 -4.56
C ARG A 304 12.86 23.23 -3.64
N LEU A 305 12.98 23.38 -2.32
CA LEU A 305 12.06 22.82 -1.33
C LEU A 305 10.90 23.79 -1.12
N GLY A 306 11.21 25.03 -0.71
CA GLY A 306 10.22 26.03 -0.33
C GLY A 306 10.56 27.41 -0.91
N LEU A 307 9.60 28.02 -1.61
CA LEU A 307 9.71 29.39 -2.09
C LEU A 307 8.90 30.33 -1.22
N ALA A 308 9.58 31.22 -0.49
CA ALA A 308 8.95 32.36 0.17
C ALA A 308 8.59 33.42 -0.87
N THR A 309 7.30 33.72 -1.05
CA THR A 309 6.86 34.65 -2.09
C THR A 309 7.22 36.08 -1.78
N VAL A 310 7.44 36.42 -0.50
CA VAL A 310 7.88 37.75 -0.09
C VAL A 310 9.17 38.16 -0.82
N PHE A 311 9.13 39.32 -1.49
CA PHE A 311 10.19 39.85 -2.36
C PHE A 311 10.48 39.06 -3.65
N ALA A 312 9.78 37.95 -3.87
CA ALA A 312 9.90 37.11 -5.06
C ALA A 312 8.61 37.10 -5.90
N GLU A 313 7.63 37.93 -5.57
CA GLU A 313 6.30 37.94 -6.19
C GLU A 313 6.40 38.16 -7.71
N GLU A 314 7.22 39.12 -8.14
CA GLU A 314 7.43 39.44 -9.56
C GLU A 314 8.36 38.46 -10.30
N ASP A 315 8.97 37.52 -9.59
CA ASP A 315 9.81 36.48 -10.19
C ASP A 315 9.06 35.16 -10.37
N THR A 316 7.76 35.12 -10.11
CA THR A 316 6.98 33.89 -10.10
C THR A 316 5.80 33.93 -11.05
N GLN A 317 5.56 32.82 -11.75
CA GLN A 317 4.44 32.66 -12.66
C GLN A 317 3.86 31.24 -12.63
N TRP A 318 2.64 31.12 -13.12
CA TRP A 318 1.95 29.85 -13.34
C TRP A 318 2.19 29.39 -14.78
N ILE A 319 2.87 28.26 -14.96
CA ILE A 319 3.33 27.81 -16.28
C ILE A 319 2.79 26.41 -16.58
N THR A 320 2.18 26.26 -17.75
CA THR A 320 1.92 24.95 -18.37
C THR A 320 3.01 24.69 -19.40
N TYR A 321 4.00 23.86 -19.07
CA TYR A 321 5.21 23.68 -19.88
C TYR A 321 4.99 23.07 -21.25
N SER A 322 3.94 22.25 -21.45
CA SER A 322 3.59 21.76 -22.79
C SER A 322 2.97 22.85 -23.68
N ASN A 323 2.57 23.98 -23.11
CA ASN A 323 2.03 25.14 -23.83
C ASN A 323 3.11 26.22 -24.01
N THR A 324 3.73 26.25 -25.18
CA THR A 324 4.77 27.25 -25.51
C THR A 324 4.31 28.71 -25.34
N THR A 325 3.03 29.01 -25.58
CA THR A 325 2.45 30.34 -25.36
C THR A 325 2.45 30.69 -23.88
N SER A 326 2.14 29.74 -22.98
CA SER A 326 2.20 29.95 -21.52
C SER A 326 3.62 30.29 -21.07
N VAL A 327 4.62 29.58 -21.59
CA VAL A 327 6.04 29.87 -21.29
C VAL A 327 6.46 31.25 -21.82
N GLN A 328 6.03 31.62 -23.03
CA GLN A 328 6.33 32.93 -23.61
C GLN A 328 5.65 34.08 -22.86
N GLN A 329 4.41 33.88 -22.42
CA GLN A 329 3.68 34.85 -21.61
C GLN A 329 4.37 35.06 -20.26
N ALA A 330 4.71 33.99 -19.54
CA ALA A 330 5.43 34.09 -18.28
C ALA A 330 6.78 34.81 -18.43
N ARG A 331 7.50 34.54 -19.53
CA ARG A 331 8.75 35.25 -19.87
C ARG A 331 8.51 36.76 -20.06
N SER A 332 7.46 37.12 -20.78
CA SER A 332 7.11 38.52 -21.04
C SER A 332 6.67 39.26 -19.77
N GLU A 333 5.84 38.64 -18.92
CA GLU A 333 5.30 39.27 -17.72
C GLU A 333 6.37 39.54 -16.65
N CYS A 334 7.43 38.75 -16.61
CA CYS A 334 8.50 38.89 -15.62
C CYS A 334 9.77 39.57 -16.16
N ASP A 335 9.71 40.11 -17.38
CA ASP A 335 10.83 40.76 -18.09
C ASP A 335 12.07 39.87 -18.21
N VAL A 336 11.87 38.56 -18.45
CA VAL A 336 12.97 37.60 -18.58
C VAL A 336 13.52 37.64 -20.03
N PRO A 337 14.84 37.83 -20.23
CA PRO A 337 15.44 37.81 -21.56
C PRO A 337 15.19 36.52 -22.34
N ALA A 338 15.04 36.63 -23.67
CA ALA A 338 14.74 35.49 -24.55
C ALA A 338 15.86 34.44 -24.61
N ASP A 339 17.10 34.82 -24.33
CA ASP A 339 18.27 33.96 -24.24
C ASP A 339 18.35 33.18 -22.90
N ASN A 340 17.55 33.54 -21.88
CA ASN A 340 17.42 32.72 -20.68
C ASN A 340 16.56 31.48 -20.98
N THR A 341 17.20 30.34 -21.19
CA THR A 341 16.53 29.08 -21.57
C THR A 341 16.04 28.24 -20.39
N ARG A 342 16.19 28.68 -19.14
CA ARG A 342 15.91 27.85 -17.94
C ARG A 342 14.44 27.41 -17.82
N MET A 343 13.50 28.18 -18.38
CA MET A 343 12.07 27.85 -18.41
C MET A 343 11.63 27.07 -19.66
N ASN A 344 12.54 26.79 -20.62
CA ASN A 344 12.14 26.19 -21.89
C ASN A 344 11.65 24.74 -21.73
N GLN A 345 11.97 24.08 -20.62
CA GLN A 345 11.57 22.71 -20.33
C GLN A 345 11.19 22.58 -18.86
N CYS A 346 10.23 21.70 -18.58
CA CYS A 346 9.90 21.29 -17.22
C CYS A 346 11.11 20.54 -16.63
N GLN A 347 11.38 20.72 -15.33
CA GLN A 347 12.54 20.12 -14.68
C GLN A 347 12.48 18.58 -14.75
N GLU A 348 13.62 17.95 -15.01
CA GLU A 348 13.70 16.50 -15.20
C GLU A 348 13.20 15.72 -13.99
N ASP A 349 13.60 16.14 -12.78
CA ASP A 349 13.17 15.54 -11.51
C ASP A 349 11.64 15.60 -11.32
N VAL A 350 11.01 16.71 -11.70
CA VAL A 350 9.55 16.85 -11.72
C VAL A 350 8.92 15.86 -12.71
N THR A 351 9.39 15.84 -13.97
CA THR A 351 8.83 14.95 -15.00
C THR A 351 9.04 13.46 -14.74
N ALA A 352 10.11 13.11 -14.01
CA ALA A 352 10.44 11.75 -13.61
C ALA A 352 9.69 11.28 -12.36
N SER A 353 9.00 12.18 -11.64
CA SER A 353 8.19 11.80 -10.48
C SER A 353 6.82 11.22 -10.89
N ARG A 354 6.11 10.59 -9.95
CA ARG A 354 4.73 10.11 -10.14
C ARG A 354 3.84 11.26 -10.64
N PRO A 355 3.03 11.09 -11.69
CA PRO A 355 2.27 12.18 -12.32
C PRO A 355 1.25 12.83 -11.36
N PRO A 356 0.75 14.04 -11.66
CA PRO A 356 -0.12 14.82 -10.77
C PRO A 356 -1.35 14.04 -10.30
N PHE A 357 -2.05 13.38 -11.22
CA PHE A 357 -3.29 12.64 -10.92
C PHE A 357 -3.07 11.17 -10.56
N TRP A 358 -1.81 10.74 -10.37
CA TRP A 358 -1.52 9.38 -9.93
C TRP A 358 -2.14 9.11 -8.56
N THR A 359 -2.97 8.07 -8.51
CA THR A 359 -3.73 7.62 -7.34
C THR A 359 -4.09 6.15 -7.51
N LEU A 360 -4.21 5.41 -6.40
CA LEU A 360 -4.72 4.04 -6.37
C LEU A 360 -6.26 4.06 -6.24
N THR A 361 -6.94 4.64 -7.23
CA THR A 361 -8.42 4.76 -7.29
C THR A 361 -8.91 4.51 -8.71
N THR A 362 -10.17 4.14 -8.90
CA THR A 362 -10.82 4.01 -10.22
C THR A 362 -11.63 5.23 -10.65
N GLU A 363 -11.71 6.25 -9.78
CA GLU A 363 -12.36 7.51 -10.10
C GLU A 363 -11.82 8.12 -11.40
N ASN A 364 -12.72 8.80 -12.13
CA ASN A 364 -12.43 9.39 -13.43
C ASN A 364 -11.55 10.65 -13.29
N LEU A 365 -10.25 10.42 -13.14
CA LEU A 365 -9.21 11.44 -13.08
C LEU A 365 -8.40 11.47 -14.39
N PRO A 366 -7.85 12.63 -14.80
CA PRO A 366 -7.02 12.75 -16.00
C PRO A 366 -5.62 12.16 -15.78
N LYS A 367 -5.54 10.83 -15.58
CA LYS A 367 -4.31 10.08 -15.24
C LYS A 367 -3.25 10.08 -16.34
N ASP A 368 -3.65 10.39 -17.57
CA ASP A 368 -2.77 10.54 -18.72
C ASP A 368 -1.99 11.87 -18.72
N ARG A 369 -2.47 12.89 -17.98
CA ARG A 369 -1.75 14.15 -17.83
C ARG A 369 -0.47 13.98 -17.03
N SER A 370 0.63 14.45 -17.59
CA SER A 370 1.92 14.52 -16.91
C SER A 370 2.15 15.90 -16.29
N TRP A 371 3.23 16.07 -15.53
CA TRP A 371 3.54 17.35 -14.88
C TRP A 371 3.70 18.54 -15.84
N LYS A 372 4.12 18.29 -17.09
CA LYS A 372 4.23 19.36 -18.09
C LYS A 372 2.87 19.90 -18.55
N ASP A 373 1.81 19.13 -18.36
CA ASP A 373 0.46 19.39 -18.88
C ASP A 373 -0.42 20.12 -17.87
N VAL A 374 0.08 20.37 -16.66
CA VAL A 374 -0.62 21.10 -15.61
C VAL A 374 0.05 22.44 -15.33
N SER A 375 -0.72 23.37 -14.75
CA SER A 375 -0.24 24.68 -14.32
C SER A 375 0.64 24.55 -13.08
N LEU A 376 1.91 24.94 -13.19
CA LEU A 376 2.91 24.87 -12.12
C LEU A 376 3.44 26.26 -11.77
N PHE A 377 3.31 26.61 -10.49
CA PHE A 377 3.97 27.77 -9.90
C PHE A 377 5.49 27.61 -10.02
N THR A 378 6.14 28.56 -10.68
CA THR A 378 7.55 28.49 -11.08
C THR A 378 8.22 29.83 -10.79
N ASN A 379 9.45 29.79 -10.25
CA ASN A 379 10.34 30.95 -10.28
C ASN A 379 10.94 31.10 -11.69
N VAL A 380 10.51 32.11 -12.43
CA VAL A 380 10.78 32.28 -13.86
C VAL A 380 12.25 32.58 -14.19
N TRP A 381 12.98 33.21 -13.26
CA TRP A 381 14.39 33.56 -13.47
C TRP A 381 15.30 32.37 -13.28
N THR A 382 14.96 31.49 -12.34
CA THR A 382 15.70 30.26 -12.05
C THR A 382 15.23 29.06 -12.88
N GLY A 383 13.97 29.06 -13.34
CA GLY A 383 13.29 27.91 -13.93
C GLY A 383 12.88 26.85 -12.90
N ILE A 384 12.94 27.16 -11.60
CA ILE A 384 12.69 26.19 -10.53
C ILE A 384 11.21 26.17 -10.16
N ILE A 385 10.65 24.97 -10.10
CA ILE A 385 9.30 24.67 -9.65
C ILE A 385 9.41 24.22 -8.19
N PRO A 386 9.07 25.03 -7.18
CA PRO A 386 9.18 24.64 -5.77
C PRO A 386 8.21 23.52 -5.41
N ALA A 387 8.60 22.68 -4.44
CA ALA A 387 7.70 21.67 -3.88
C ALA A 387 6.63 22.29 -2.97
N ILE A 388 7.00 23.35 -2.25
CA ILE A 388 6.18 24.06 -1.27
C ILE A 388 6.18 25.55 -1.61
N ILE A 389 5.01 26.18 -1.60
CA ILE A 389 4.84 27.61 -1.80
C ILE A 389 4.49 28.25 -0.46
N HIS A 390 5.32 29.20 -0.01
CA HIS A 390 5.11 29.96 1.23
C HIS A 390 4.61 31.36 0.89
N HIS A 391 3.30 31.55 0.98
CA HIS A 391 2.57 32.75 0.56
C HIS A 391 2.60 33.89 1.59
N ASN A 392 3.80 34.30 2.00
CA ASN A 392 4.01 35.34 3.00
C ASN A 392 4.18 36.76 2.42
N ALA A 393 3.87 36.94 1.14
CA ALA A 393 3.85 38.24 0.45
C ALA A 393 2.85 39.20 1.12
N HIS A 394 3.38 40.14 1.90
CA HIS A 394 2.58 41.13 2.63
C HIS A 394 2.68 42.55 2.06
N GLN A 395 3.62 42.81 1.16
CA GLN A 395 3.81 44.13 0.57
C GLN A 395 2.63 44.50 -0.34
N ASN A 396 2.26 45.79 -0.36
CA ASN A 396 1.29 46.36 -1.33
C ASN A 396 -0.07 45.64 -1.38
N GLY A 397 -0.55 45.07 -0.27
CA GLY A 397 -1.84 44.36 -0.22
C GLY A 397 -1.83 42.96 -0.85
N MET A 398 -0.65 42.42 -1.19
CA MET A 398 -0.50 41.11 -1.85
C MET A 398 -0.89 39.90 -0.97
N LYS A 399 -1.31 40.11 0.28
CA LYS A 399 -1.90 39.06 1.12
C LYS A 399 -3.15 38.42 0.48
N SER A 400 -3.89 39.17 -0.36
CA SER A 400 -5.08 38.70 -1.09
C SER A 400 -4.76 37.70 -2.21
N LEU A 401 -3.49 37.55 -2.60
CA LEU A 401 -3.07 36.53 -3.57
C LEU A 401 -3.33 35.12 -3.03
N ARG A 402 -3.37 34.92 -1.70
CA ARG A 402 -3.75 33.65 -1.07
C ARG A 402 -5.19 33.20 -1.40
N ASP A 403 -6.05 34.15 -1.73
CA ASP A 403 -7.43 33.83 -2.11
C ASP A 403 -7.52 33.62 -3.61
N THR A 404 -6.95 34.55 -4.39
CA THR A 404 -7.07 34.56 -5.86
C THR A 404 -6.17 33.56 -6.59
N TRP A 405 -5.09 33.08 -5.97
CA TRP A 405 -4.19 32.10 -6.59
C TRP A 405 -4.51 30.65 -6.24
N TRP A 406 -5.33 30.39 -5.22
CA TRP A 406 -5.69 29.02 -4.85
C TRP A 406 -6.36 28.27 -6.01
N GLU A 407 -7.23 28.95 -6.75
CA GLU A 407 -7.91 28.40 -7.95
C GLU A 407 -6.95 28.07 -9.11
N ARG A 408 -5.70 28.56 -9.08
CA ARG A 408 -4.69 28.30 -10.12
C ARG A 408 -3.89 27.03 -9.89
N LEU A 409 -3.95 26.44 -8.69
CA LEU A 409 -3.31 25.17 -8.39
C LEU A 409 -3.95 24.05 -9.20
N TRP A 410 -3.11 23.22 -9.84
CA TRP A 410 -3.56 22.14 -10.73
C TRP A 410 -4.50 21.13 -10.06
N LEU A 411 -4.43 20.99 -8.74
CA LEU A 411 -5.25 20.04 -7.98
C LEU A 411 -6.68 20.54 -7.73
N GLN A 412 -6.96 21.84 -7.90
CA GLN A 412 -8.19 22.45 -7.42
C GLN A 412 -9.43 21.89 -8.12
N GLU A 413 -9.37 21.71 -9.44
CA GLU A 413 -10.46 21.17 -10.26
C GLU A 413 -10.94 19.78 -9.78
N HIS A 414 -10.02 18.98 -9.21
CA HIS A 414 -10.27 17.61 -8.77
C HIS A 414 -10.02 17.41 -7.27
N ALA A 415 -9.99 18.48 -6.47
CA ALA A 415 -9.48 18.43 -5.11
C ALA A 415 -10.27 17.46 -4.22
N SER A 416 -11.60 17.43 -4.33
CA SER A 416 -12.45 16.50 -3.55
C SER A 416 -12.11 15.04 -3.88
N THR A 417 -12.17 14.67 -5.16
CA THR A 417 -11.90 13.30 -5.62
C THR A 417 -10.47 12.86 -5.30
N LEU A 418 -9.49 13.76 -5.49
CA LEU A 418 -8.09 13.49 -5.16
C LEU A 418 -7.88 13.33 -3.65
N HIS A 419 -8.57 14.14 -2.84
CA HIS A 419 -8.51 14.03 -1.39
C HIS A 419 -9.14 12.72 -0.92
N ASP A 420 -10.32 12.36 -1.42
CA ASP A 420 -10.98 11.10 -1.10
C ASP A 420 -10.10 9.90 -1.50
N ALA A 421 -9.47 9.96 -2.67
CA ALA A 421 -8.52 8.95 -3.12
C ALA A 421 -7.28 8.89 -2.22
N ALA A 422 -6.75 10.03 -1.77
CA ALA A 422 -5.62 10.07 -0.85
C ALA A 422 -5.97 9.47 0.52
N GLU A 423 -7.18 9.71 1.03
CA GLU A 423 -7.68 9.11 2.27
C GLU A 423 -7.81 7.59 2.16
N ARG A 424 -8.26 7.08 1.01
CA ARG A 424 -8.46 5.64 0.78
C ARG A 424 -7.19 4.88 0.41
N GLN A 425 -6.07 5.57 0.15
CA GLN A 425 -4.81 4.90 -0.19
C GLN A 425 -4.31 4.04 0.99
N PRO A 426 -3.66 2.90 0.73
CA PRO A 426 -3.05 2.08 1.77
C PRO A 426 -1.81 2.78 2.37
N LEU A 427 -1.41 2.34 3.56
CA LEU A 427 -0.10 2.62 4.14
C LEU A 427 1.00 2.06 3.25
N GLY A 428 2.02 2.88 3.01
CA GLY A 428 3.13 2.57 2.12
C GLY A 428 4.21 3.65 2.15
N PRO A 429 5.34 3.41 1.47
CA PRO A 429 6.43 4.37 1.39
C PRO A 429 6.01 5.65 0.65
N LEU A 430 6.45 6.79 1.16
CA LEU A 430 6.23 8.12 0.58
C LEU A 430 7.23 8.43 -0.53
N GLY A 431 8.45 7.92 -0.36
CA GLY A 431 9.58 8.08 -1.26
C GLY A 431 10.70 7.11 -0.97
N TYR A 432 11.60 6.95 -1.92
CA TYR A 432 12.87 6.25 -1.79
C TYR A 432 13.99 7.25 -2.07
N ALA A 433 14.77 7.56 -1.04
CA ALA A 433 15.87 8.52 -1.12
C ALA A 433 16.94 8.14 -0.09
N ASP A 434 18.20 8.48 -0.38
CA ASP A 434 19.35 8.11 0.45
C ASP A 434 19.40 6.60 0.80
N ARG A 435 19.10 5.77 -0.21
CA ARG A 435 19.14 4.30 -0.11
C ARG A 435 18.22 3.71 0.97
N ARG A 436 17.09 4.35 1.23
CA ARG A 436 16.05 3.82 2.12
C ARG A 436 14.67 4.27 1.68
N PHE A 437 13.66 3.50 2.05
CA PHE A 437 12.28 3.90 1.95
C PHE A 437 11.92 4.82 3.13
N TRP A 438 11.23 5.91 2.84
CA TRP A 438 10.70 6.86 3.81
C TRP A 438 9.21 6.62 3.98
N TRP A 439 8.77 6.42 5.21
CA TRP A 439 7.41 6.02 5.55
C TRP A 439 6.71 7.07 6.39
N PRO A 440 5.37 7.17 6.32
CA PRO A 440 4.63 7.95 7.31
C PRO A 440 4.64 7.23 8.66
N VAL A 441 4.48 7.98 9.76
CA VAL A 441 4.35 7.41 11.11
C VAL A 441 3.02 6.67 11.27
N GLU A 442 1.93 7.29 10.83
CA GLU A 442 0.56 6.78 10.96
C GLU A 442 -0.26 7.29 9.78
N LYS A 443 -1.26 6.52 9.35
CA LYS A 443 -2.30 7.00 8.42
C LYS A 443 -3.72 6.87 8.96
N ASN A 444 -3.96 6.02 9.95
CA ASN A 444 -5.29 5.54 10.28
C ASN A 444 -6.02 6.53 11.18
N ASP A 445 -6.42 7.62 10.56
CA ASP A 445 -7.80 8.08 10.49
C ASP A 445 -7.71 9.42 9.74
N LYS A 446 -8.69 9.68 8.87
CA LYS A 446 -8.81 10.92 8.09
C LYS A 446 -8.57 12.11 9.01
N GLY A 447 -7.59 13.00 8.81
CA GLY A 447 -7.47 14.22 9.64
C GLY A 447 -6.07 14.55 10.14
N VAL A 448 -5.95 14.98 11.39
CA VAL A 448 -4.71 15.57 11.96
C VAL A 448 -4.43 15.03 13.36
N ARG A 449 -3.16 15.08 13.79
CA ARG A 449 -2.80 14.88 15.21
C ARG A 449 -2.72 16.24 15.88
N VAL A 450 -3.32 16.37 17.06
CA VAL A 450 -3.25 17.61 17.84
C VAL A 450 -2.74 17.32 19.24
N GLN A 451 -1.93 18.22 19.76
CA GLN A 451 -1.55 18.18 21.16
C GLN A 451 -2.63 18.87 22.01
N ARG A 452 -3.24 18.16 22.97
CA ARG A 452 -4.14 18.72 24.00
C ARG A 452 -3.76 18.15 25.36
N ASP A 453 -3.64 19.01 26.36
CA ASP A 453 -3.33 18.63 27.75
C ASP A 453 -2.09 17.72 27.91
N GLY A 454 -1.05 17.98 27.10
CA GLY A 454 0.18 17.18 27.11
C GLY A 454 0.07 15.79 26.47
N ARG A 455 -1.06 15.47 25.82
CA ARG A 455 -1.28 14.22 25.08
C ARG A 455 -1.58 14.48 23.61
N TRP A 456 -1.15 13.54 22.76
CA TRP A 456 -1.52 13.51 21.35
C TRP A 456 -2.92 12.94 21.19
N ASN A 457 -3.79 13.69 20.51
CA ASN A 457 -5.15 13.30 20.20
C ASN A 457 -5.35 13.28 18.68
N HIS A 458 -6.25 12.42 18.23
CA HIS A 458 -6.72 12.38 16.87
C HIS A 458 -7.88 13.37 16.68
N LEU A 459 -7.86 14.16 15.60
CA LEU A 459 -9.05 14.85 15.10
C LEU A 459 -9.32 14.44 13.66
N SER A 460 -10.56 14.05 13.38
CA SER A 460 -10.92 13.67 12.02
C SER A 460 -10.86 14.87 11.06
N PHE A 461 -10.72 14.65 9.75
CA PHE A 461 -10.77 15.75 8.79
C PHE A 461 -12.13 16.47 8.86
N GLY A 462 -13.23 15.74 9.05
CA GLY A 462 -14.55 16.31 9.27
C GLY A 462 -14.61 17.19 10.52
N GLU A 463 -14.06 16.74 11.65
CA GLU A 463 -13.99 17.54 12.88
C GLU A 463 -13.06 18.76 12.72
N ALA A 464 -11.93 18.60 12.03
CA ALA A 464 -11.01 19.70 11.73
C ALA A 464 -11.64 20.72 10.76
N ALA A 465 -12.37 20.25 9.75
CA ALA A 465 -13.01 21.06 8.71
C ALA A 465 -14.28 21.78 9.22
N LEU A 466 -15.10 21.11 10.04
CA LEU A 466 -16.22 21.74 10.76
C LEU A 466 -15.74 22.89 11.65
N SER A 467 -14.53 22.74 12.20
CA SER A 467 -13.90 23.79 12.98
C SER A 467 -13.33 24.91 12.08
N CYS A 468 -12.93 24.63 10.82
CA CYS A 468 -12.38 25.61 9.84
C CYS A 468 -13.40 26.61 9.28
N GLY A 469 -14.68 26.56 9.66
CA GLY A 469 -15.67 27.58 9.25
C GLY A 469 -15.94 27.66 7.74
N ILE A 470 -15.83 26.54 7.01
CA ILE A 470 -16.18 26.47 5.58
C ILE A 470 -17.71 26.65 5.44
N PRO A 471 -18.21 27.78 4.90
CA PRO A 471 -19.62 27.94 4.63
C PRO A 471 -19.93 27.13 3.36
N GLY A 472 -20.56 25.97 3.51
CA GLY A 472 -20.94 25.17 2.33
C GLY A 472 -21.06 23.67 2.53
N ILE A 473 -20.69 23.11 3.68
CA ILE A 473 -21.19 21.79 4.07
C ILE A 473 -22.52 22.03 4.78
N PRO A 474 -23.67 21.57 4.25
CA PRO A 474 -24.94 21.73 4.93
C PRO A 474 -24.81 21.13 6.33
N SER A 475 -25.26 21.88 7.33
CA SER A 475 -25.41 21.45 8.74
C SER A 475 -26.52 20.39 8.89
N GLY A 476 -26.47 19.35 8.07
CA GLY A 476 -27.46 18.28 7.94
C GLY A 476 -26.82 16.90 7.90
N TRP A 477 -25.74 16.71 8.67
CA TRP A 477 -25.22 15.40 9.03
C TRP A 477 -25.20 15.29 10.56
N SER A 478 -26.40 15.45 11.15
CA SER A 478 -26.68 14.72 12.38
C SER A 478 -26.88 13.25 11.98
N ALA A 479 -26.53 12.32 12.86
CA ALA A 479 -26.55 10.88 12.63
C ALA A 479 -27.96 10.26 12.49
N ALA A 480 -28.93 10.95 11.85
CA ALA A 480 -30.33 10.53 11.81
C ALA A 480 -31.07 10.65 10.46
N ASP A 481 -30.55 11.35 9.45
CA ASP A 481 -31.33 11.60 8.22
C ASP A 481 -30.70 11.01 6.96
N MET A 482 -30.76 9.68 6.81
CA MET A 482 -30.74 9.00 5.50
C MET A 482 -32.17 8.60 5.16
N GLY A 483 -32.88 9.44 4.40
CA GLY A 483 -34.24 9.15 3.97
C GLY A 483 -34.74 10.07 2.86
N GLN A 484 -34.96 9.46 1.68
CA GLN A 484 -35.89 9.87 0.62
C GLN A 484 -35.70 11.23 -0.08
N GLN A 485 -35.48 11.18 -1.40
CA GLN A 485 -36.26 12.00 -2.34
C GLN A 485 -36.19 11.47 -3.78
N ASP A 486 -37.32 10.95 -4.24
CA ASP A 486 -37.68 10.74 -5.64
C ASP A 486 -38.13 12.07 -6.28
N LEU A 487 -37.66 12.32 -7.52
CA LEU A 487 -38.44 12.51 -8.77
C LEU A 487 -39.69 13.45 -8.70
N ILE A 488 -40.02 14.36 -9.62
CA ILE A 488 -40.27 14.26 -11.08
C ILE A 488 -40.58 15.73 -11.57
N LEU A 489 -40.25 16.18 -12.79
CA LEU A 489 -41.16 16.48 -13.95
C LEU A 489 -40.59 17.72 -14.70
N THR A 490 -40.67 17.95 -16.01
CA THR A 490 -41.02 17.23 -17.25
C THR A 490 -40.68 18.17 -18.41
N GLY A 491 -40.46 17.62 -19.60
CA GLY A 491 -40.42 18.41 -20.84
C GLY A 491 -40.22 17.56 -22.09
N SER A 492 -41.28 16.90 -22.55
CA SER A 492 -41.35 16.16 -23.82
C SER A 492 -41.35 17.08 -25.04
N VAL A 493 -40.86 16.62 -26.21
CA VAL A 493 -41.64 16.30 -27.44
C VAL A 493 -40.70 16.11 -28.67
N ASN A 494 -40.69 14.89 -29.18
CA ASN A 494 -40.73 14.37 -30.57
C ASN A 494 -39.95 14.96 -31.78
N SER A 495 -39.19 14.04 -32.40
CA SER A 495 -39.22 13.63 -33.83
C SER A 495 -38.60 14.56 -34.91
N THR A 496 -38.00 14.12 -36.03
CA THR A 496 -38.20 12.96 -36.93
C THR A 496 -36.97 12.75 -37.85
N TRP A 497 -36.72 11.50 -38.27
CA TRP A 497 -36.34 10.99 -39.61
C TRP A 497 -35.49 11.85 -40.60
N SER A 498 -34.36 11.31 -41.10
CA SER A 498 -34.30 10.55 -42.38
C SER A 498 -32.89 10.40 -43.01
N SER A 499 -32.53 9.14 -43.26
CA SER A 499 -31.98 8.55 -44.50
C SER A 499 -30.77 9.12 -45.28
N ARG A 500 -29.83 8.17 -45.53
CA ARG A 500 -29.15 7.81 -46.81
C ARG A 500 -27.90 8.59 -47.26
N ARG A 501 -26.77 7.86 -47.35
CA ARG A 501 -26.03 7.40 -48.56
C ARG A 501 -24.58 7.06 -48.15
N TRP A 502 -23.82 6.11 -48.72
CA TRP A 502 -24.01 4.99 -49.63
C TRP A 502 -22.76 4.09 -49.46
N LYS A 503 -22.92 2.81 -49.74
CA LYS A 503 -21.87 1.78 -49.79
C LYS A 503 -20.91 2.02 -50.98
N TRP A 504 -19.71 1.43 -50.90
CA TRP A 504 -18.97 0.54 -51.85
C TRP A 504 -17.48 0.53 -51.40
N LEU A 505 -16.65 -0.51 -51.51
CA LEU A 505 -16.70 -1.98 -51.42
C LEU A 505 -15.21 -2.45 -51.36
N LEU A 506 -14.92 -3.54 -50.64
CA LEU A 506 -13.99 -4.64 -51.01
C LEU A 506 -12.57 -4.35 -51.53
N ALA A 507 -11.58 -4.70 -50.70
CA ALA A 507 -10.45 -5.57 -51.05
C ALA A 507 -9.83 -6.12 -49.74
N VAL A 508 -9.06 -7.21 -49.80
CA VAL A 508 -8.26 -7.80 -48.69
C VAL A 508 -8.93 -8.86 -47.79
N VAL A 509 -9.82 -9.68 -48.35
CA VAL A 509 -10.25 -10.95 -47.70
C VAL A 509 -9.62 -12.24 -48.29
N PRO A 510 -8.97 -12.30 -49.48
CA PRO A 510 -8.44 -13.60 -49.95
C PRO A 510 -7.04 -14.02 -49.44
N LEU A 511 -6.34 -13.21 -48.64
CA LEU A 511 -4.93 -13.50 -48.26
C LEU A 511 -4.77 -14.28 -46.95
N LEU A 512 -5.81 -14.36 -46.12
CA LEU A 512 -5.73 -14.99 -44.78
C LEU A 512 -6.18 -16.46 -44.74
N LEU A 513 -6.73 -16.99 -45.83
CA LEU A 513 -7.23 -18.37 -45.90
C LEU A 513 -6.23 -19.38 -46.48
N VAL A 514 -5.10 -18.93 -47.03
CA VAL A 514 -4.06 -19.84 -47.58
C VAL A 514 -3.00 -20.21 -46.53
N PHE A 515 -2.84 -19.40 -45.48
CA PHE A 515 -1.84 -19.65 -44.43
C PHE A 515 -2.29 -20.64 -43.35
N SER A 516 -3.60 -20.78 -43.13
CA SER A 516 -4.19 -21.66 -42.12
C SER A 516 -4.28 -23.13 -42.53
N LEU A 517 -4.19 -23.45 -43.83
CA LEU A 517 -4.34 -24.82 -44.34
C LEU A 517 -3.01 -25.59 -44.53
N LEU A 518 -1.85 -24.92 -44.42
CA LEU A 518 -0.53 -25.57 -44.58
C LEU A 518 0.16 -25.94 -43.26
N TRP A 519 -0.38 -25.55 -42.10
CA TRP A 519 0.18 -25.88 -40.78
C TRP A 519 -0.36 -27.20 -40.19
N ALA A 520 -1.38 -27.81 -40.78
CA ALA A 520 -2.10 -28.94 -40.19
C ALA A 520 -1.61 -30.35 -40.61
N THR A 521 -0.49 -30.49 -41.33
CA THR A 521 -0.08 -31.83 -41.85
C THR A 521 1.34 -32.29 -41.52
N TRP A 522 2.18 -31.51 -40.83
CA TRP A 522 3.58 -31.87 -40.57
C TRP A 522 3.96 -31.75 -39.08
N GLY A 523 3.26 -32.50 -38.23
CA GLY A 523 3.52 -32.54 -36.78
C GLY A 523 3.30 -33.92 -36.20
N SER A 524 3.99 -34.93 -36.72
CA SER A 524 4.06 -36.26 -36.09
C SER A 524 5.44 -36.85 -36.36
N THR A 525 6.03 -37.45 -35.32
CA THR A 525 7.35 -38.09 -35.21
C THR A 525 8.52 -37.20 -34.77
N SER A 526 8.84 -37.21 -33.47
CA SER A 526 10.00 -37.95 -32.92
C SER A 526 10.31 -37.52 -31.48
N LEU A 527 10.30 -38.51 -30.59
CA LEU A 527 10.62 -38.48 -29.18
C LEU A 527 12.13 -38.81 -28.97
N LEU A 528 12.63 -38.58 -27.73
CA LEU A 528 13.92 -38.97 -27.11
C LEU A 528 15.06 -37.92 -27.24
N ALA A 529 15.80 -37.53 -26.20
CA ALA A 529 16.06 -38.13 -24.89
C ALA A 529 16.44 -37.06 -23.83
N ALA A 530 15.94 -37.22 -22.60
CA ALA A 530 16.58 -36.72 -21.39
C ALA A 530 16.60 -37.86 -20.37
N THR A 531 17.81 -38.22 -19.95
CA THR A 531 18.15 -39.37 -19.12
C THR A 531 17.73 -39.17 -17.67
N HIS A 532 16.66 -39.86 -17.24
CA HIS A 532 16.45 -40.20 -15.84
C HIS A 532 17.15 -41.52 -15.53
N VAL A 533 17.88 -41.56 -14.42
CA VAL A 533 18.44 -42.77 -13.82
C VAL A 533 17.28 -43.71 -13.43
N PRO A 534 17.36 -45.03 -13.69
CA PRO A 534 16.20 -45.92 -13.61
C PRO A 534 15.90 -46.34 -12.18
N LEU A 535 14.68 -46.06 -11.71
CA LEU A 535 14.04 -46.88 -10.68
C LEU A 535 13.64 -48.20 -11.35
N THR A 536 14.08 -49.30 -10.75
CA THR A 536 13.88 -50.66 -11.23
C THR A 536 12.39 -50.99 -11.43
N SER A 537 12.16 -51.61 -12.58
CA SER A 537 10.90 -52.06 -13.17
C SER A 537 9.93 -52.82 -12.25
N GLY A 538 8.69 -52.36 -12.24
CA GLY A 538 7.48 -53.12 -11.92
C GLY A 538 6.24 -52.36 -12.40
N ASP A 539 5.63 -52.81 -13.49
CA ASP A 539 4.33 -52.42 -14.05
C ASP A 539 4.13 -50.99 -14.61
N ALA A 540 4.57 -50.80 -15.86
CA ALA A 540 4.06 -49.73 -16.74
C ALA A 540 3.06 -50.30 -17.75
N ASN A 541 1.78 -49.96 -17.60
CA ASN A 541 0.83 -49.60 -18.67
C ASN A 541 -0.62 -49.56 -18.16
N LYS A 542 -0.98 -48.46 -17.48
CA LYS A 542 -2.35 -47.95 -17.43
C LYS A 542 -2.24 -46.44 -17.65
N ALA A 543 -2.92 -45.89 -18.66
CA ALA A 543 -3.12 -44.45 -18.74
C ALA A 543 -3.93 -44.07 -17.49
N ILE A 544 -3.27 -43.48 -16.48
CA ILE A 544 -3.91 -43.10 -15.23
C ILE A 544 -4.71 -41.84 -15.53
N THR A 545 -6.02 -41.99 -15.74
CA THR A 545 -6.95 -40.88 -15.70
C THR A 545 -6.80 -40.19 -14.33
N PRO A 546 -6.63 -38.86 -14.26
CA PRO A 546 -6.44 -38.19 -12.98
C PRO A 546 -7.61 -38.52 -12.03
N PRO A 547 -7.33 -38.82 -10.75
CA PRO A 547 -8.37 -39.19 -9.80
C PRO A 547 -9.44 -38.10 -9.67
N ARG A 548 -10.68 -38.56 -9.47
CA ARG A 548 -11.81 -37.71 -9.14
C ARG A 548 -11.71 -37.23 -7.69
N ALA A 549 -12.04 -35.96 -7.46
CA ALA A 549 -12.12 -35.35 -6.13
C ALA A 549 -13.27 -34.34 -6.06
N HIS A 550 -13.80 -34.11 -4.86
CA HIS A 550 -14.83 -33.12 -4.57
C HIS A 550 -14.29 -32.00 -3.69
N LEU A 551 -14.78 -30.78 -3.95
CA LEU A 551 -14.62 -29.65 -3.04
C LEU A 551 -15.91 -29.49 -2.24
N HIS A 552 -15.79 -29.53 -0.92
CA HIS A 552 -16.87 -29.24 0.02
C HIS A 552 -16.73 -27.81 0.54
N LEU A 553 -17.82 -27.04 0.55
CA LEU A 553 -17.90 -25.74 1.21
C LEU A 553 -18.80 -25.86 2.43
N LEU A 554 -18.22 -25.68 3.62
CA LEU A 554 -18.92 -25.81 4.90
C LEU A 554 -19.01 -24.45 5.59
N ILE A 555 -20.21 -24.08 6.03
CA ILE A 555 -20.49 -22.77 6.62
C ILE A 555 -21.22 -22.97 7.96
N PRO A 556 -20.54 -22.82 9.11
CA PRO A 556 -21.22 -22.76 10.40
C PRO A 556 -22.10 -21.52 10.50
N ALA A 557 -23.42 -21.72 10.52
CA ALA A 557 -24.40 -20.63 10.59
C ALA A 557 -25.73 -21.12 11.19
N THR A 558 -26.03 -20.68 12.41
CA THR A 558 -27.26 -21.02 13.15
C THR A 558 -28.51 -20.39 12.56
N SER A 559 -28.38 -19.21 11.97
CA SER A 559 -29.48 -18.39 11.46
C SER A 559 -29.15 -17.77 10.11
N SER A 560 -30.17 -17.24 9.43
CA SER A 560 -29.99 -16.45 8.21
C SER A 560 -30.03 -14.97 8.52
N ASN A 561 -29.13 -14.20 7.90
CA ASN A 561 -29.04 -12.75 8.01
C ASN A 561 -28.41 -12.17 6.71
N PRO A 562 -28.34 -10.83 6.55
CA PRO A 562 -27.76 -10.24 5.34
C PRO A 562 -26.34 -10.69 5.03
N GLU A 563 -25.52 -10.99 6.04
CA GLU A 563 -24.11 -11.33 5.87
C GLU A 563 -23.92 -12.76 5.37
N LEU A 564 -24.71 -13.71 5.89
CA LEU A 564 -24.79 -15.05 5.31
C LEU A 564 -25.24 -14.97 3.84
N CYS A 565 -26.20 -14.11 3.53
CA CYS A 565 -26.67 -13.95 2.16
C CYS A 565 -25.62 -13.33 1.22
N LYS A 566 -24.80 -12.39 1.69
CA LYS A 566 -23.63 -11.89 0.94
C LYS A 566 -22.60 -13.00 0.68
N LEU A 567 -22.32 -13.85 1.67
CA LEU A 567 -21.45 -15.01 1.52
C LEU A 567 -21.98 -16.00 0.48
N LEU A 568 -23.26 -16.40 0.58
CA LEU A 568 -23.91 -17.32 -0.36
C LEU A 568 -23.95 -16.76 -1.79
N LEU A 569 -24.27 -15.47 -1.91
CA LEU A 569 -24.28 -14.75 -3.19
C LEU A 569 -22.91 -14.78 -3.85
N SER A 570 -21.86 -14.34 -3.13
CA SER A 570 -20.49 -14.26 -3.66
C SER A 570 -19.96 -15.63 -4.08
N GLY A 571 -20.18 -16.67 -3.26
CA GLY A 571 -19.82 -18.05 -3.58
C GLY A 571 -20.54 -18.55 -4.85
N THR A 572 -21.84 -18.28 -4.98
CA THR A 572 -22.63 -18.69 -6.15
C THR A 572 -22.15 -18.00 -7.43
N ILE A 573 -21.96 -16.67 -7.40
CA ILE A 573 -21.48 -15.89 -8.57
C ILE A 573 -20.13 -16.42 -9.05
N LEU A 574 -19.24 -16.81 -8.13
CA LEU A 574 -17.89 -17.28 -8.43
C LEU A 574 -17.81 -18.77 -8.76
N GLY A 575 -18.94 -19.50 -8.72
CA GLY A 575 -19.00 -20.92 -9.05
C GLY A 575 -18.44 -21.85 -7.98
N TYR A 576 -18.50 -21.46 -6.71
CA TYR A 576 -18.21 -22.37 -5.60
C TYR A 576 -19.26 -23.49 -5.50
N PRO A 577 -18.89 -24.65 -4.92
CA PRO A 577 -19.85 -25.70 -4.61
C PRO A 577 -21.00 -25.18 -3.75
N VAL A 578 -22.18 -25.77 -3.92
CA VAL A 578 -23.34 -25.50 -3.09
C VAL A 578 -22.97 -25.76 -1.62
N PRO A 579 -23.09 -24.77 -0.73
CA PRO A 579 -22.59 -24.90 0.63
C PRO A 579 -23.45 -25.84 1.47
N VAL A 580 -22.84 -26.42 2.49
CA VAL A 580 -23.51 -27.11 3.58
C VAL A 580 -23.48 -26.20 4.82
N LEU A 581 -24.66 -25.81 5.30
CA LEU A 581 -24.81 -25.07 6.54
C LEU A 581 -24.70 -26.03 7.72
N ILE A 582 -23.75 -25.76 8.61
CA ILE A 582 -23.54 -26.53 9.84
C ILE A 582 -24.37 -25.92 10.96
N ASN A 583 -25.15 -26.74 11.67
CA ASN A 583 -26.03 -26.34 12.78
C ASN A 583 -27.14 -25.33 12.43
N HIS A 584 -27.57 -25.23 11.17
CA HIS A 584 -28.60 -24.28 10.77
C HIS A 584 -29.97 -24.61 11.37
N GLY A 585 -30.65 -23.60 11.91
CA GLY A 585 -31.95 -23.76 12.57
C GLY A 585 -31.87 -24.33 13.99
N GLN A 586 -30.67 -24.62 14.50
CA GLN A 586 -30.48 -24.95 15.91
C GLN A 586 -30.55 -23.68 16.77
N PRO A 587 -31.09 -23.73 17.99
CA PRO A 587 -31.17 -22.58 18.86
C PRO A 587 -29.76 -22.06 19.19
N GLU A 588 -29.56 -20.75 19.04
CA GLU A 588 -28.35 -20.08 19.52
C GLU A 588 -28.27 -20.21 21.04
N GLN A 589 -27.15 -20.73 21.52
CA GLN A 589 -26.95 -20.96 22.94
C GLN A 589 -26.46 -19.67 23.58
N GLY A 590 -27.15 -19.22 24.63
CA GLY A 590 -26.74 -18.04 25.39
C GLY A 590 -25.40 -18.22 26.11
N ASP A 591 -24.96 -19.46 26.29
CA ASP A 591 -23.64 -19.80 26.80
C ASP A 591 -22.63 -19.90 25.63
N PRO A 592 -21.65 -18.99 25.54
CA PRO A 592 -20.66 -19.02 24.47
C PRO A 592 -19.83 -20.31 24.46
N TYR A 593 -19.64 -20.99 25.60
CA TYR A 593 -18.93 -22.28 25.65
C TYR A 593 -19.65 -23.32 24.80
N ILE A 594 -20.96 -23.45 25.00
CA ILE A 594 -21.80 -24.41 24.29
C ILE A 594 -21.85 -24.04 22.80
N GLN A 595 -21.90 -22.74 22.48
CA GLN A 595 -21.92 -22.27 21.10
C GLN A 595 -20.61 -22.62 20.34
N HIS A 596 -19.44 -22.41 20.95
CA HIS A 596 -18.15 -22.77 20.33
C HIS A 596 -17.94 -24.27 20.21
N LEU A 597 -18.33 -25.02 21.25
CA LEU A 597 -18.31 -26.48 21.23
C LEU A 597 -19.17 -27.02 20.08
N ALA A 598 -20.39 -26.49 19.92
CA ALA A 598 -21.31 -26.89 18.86
C ALA A 598 -20.73 -26.66 17.45
N LYS A 599 -19.95 -25.60 17.22
CA LYS A 599 -19.26 -25.36 15.92
C LYS A 599 -18.28 -26.49 15.59
N VAL A 600 -17.40 -26.82 16.53
CA VAL A 600 -16.37 -27.87 16.35
C VAL A 600 -17.04 -29.25 16.23
N GLU A 601 -18.00 -29.56 17.09
CA GLU A 601 -18.73 -30.83 17.07
C GLU A 601 -19.57 -31.01 15.80
N GLY A 602 -20.27 -29.97 15.34
CA GLY A 602 -21.07 -30.02 14.11
C GLY A 602 -20.23 -30.32 12.87
N LEU A 603 -19.07 -29.66 12.74
CA LEU A 603 -18.11 -29.91 11.67
C LEU A 603 -17.53 -31.33 11.74
N LEU A 604 -17.11 -31.76 12.94
CA LEU A 604 -16.55 -33.10 13.13
C LEU A 604 -17.58 -34.20 12.81
N ASN A 605 -18.84 -34.01 13.21
CA ASN A 605 -19.93 -34.92 12.86
C ASN A 605 -20.13 -35.02 11.34
N TYR A 606 -20.04 -33.91 10.62
CA TYR A 606 -20.08 -33.92 9.16
C TYR A 606 -18.89 -34.68 8.56
N PHE A 607 -17.67 -34.43 9.04
CA PHE A 607 -16.47 -35.15 8.59
C PHE A 607 -16.57 -36.65 8.80
N HIS A 608 -17.05 -37.10 9.97
CA HIS A 608 -17.27 -38.53 10.22
C HIS A 608 -18.31 -39.15 9.29
N ARG A 609 -19.40 -38.43 8.99
CA ARG A 609 -20.39 -38.89 7.99
C ARG A 609 -19.75 -39.05 6.61
N MET A 610 -18.96 -38.07 6.18
CA MET A 610 -18.25 -38.13 4.90
C MET A 610 -17.23 -39.26 4.87
N ARG A 611 -16.50 -39.51 5.97
CA ARG A 611 -15.59 -40.66 6.06
C ARG A 611 -16.35 -41.98 5.93
N ALA A 612 -17.50 -42.10 6.60
CA ALA A 612 -18.36 -43.27 6.53
C ALA A 612 -19.01 -43.49 5.16
N SER A 613 -19.30 -42.42 4.41
CA SER A 613 -19.86 -42.49 3.05
C SER A 613 -18.82 -42.50 1.93
N SER A 614 -17.53 -42.26 2.24
CA SER A 614 -16.55 -41.90 1.22
C SER A 614 -16.17 -43.04 0.25
N THR A 615 -16.36 -42.73 -1.04
CA THR A 615 -15.64 -43.28 -2.20
C THR A 615 -14.35 -42.50 -2.54
N GLY A 616 -13.67 -41.85 -1.58
CA GLY A 616 -12.32 -41.30 -1.87
C GLY A 616 -11.67 -40.38 -0.83
N ASN A 617 -10.45 -40.75 -0.40
CA ASN A 617 -9.50 -39.94 0.39
C ASN A 617 -8.94 -38.69 -0.37
N ASN A 618 -9.59 -38.25 -1.44
CA ASN A 618 -9.06 -37.23 -2.36
C ASN A 618 -9.71 -35.85 -2.22
N ASP A 619 -10.78 -35.74 -1.45
CA ASP A 619 -11.61 -34.54 -1.35
C ASP A 619 -10.96 -33.45 -0.48
N LEU A 620 -11.35 -32.19 -0.73
CA LEU A 620 -10.94 -31.04 0.08
C LEU A 620 -12.16 -30.37 0.70
N PHE A 621 -11.99 -29.89 1.92
CA PHE A 621 -13.03 -29.25 2.72
C PHE A 621 -12.57 -27.84 3.01
N LEU A 622 -13.31 -26.87 2.48
CA LEU A 622 -13.18 -25.46 2.80
C LEU A 622 -14.22 -25.10 3.87
N VAL A 623 -13.77 -24.72 5.05
CA VAL A 623 -14.59 -24.21 6.15
C VAL A 623 -14.39 -22.70 6.21
N VAL A 624 -15.50 -21.95 6.21
CA VAL A 624 -15.49 -20.49 6.33
C VAL A 624 -16.54 -20.04 7.35
N ASP A 625 -16.24 -18.98 8.10
CA ASP A 625 -17.22 -18.35 8.99
C ASP A 625 -18.41 -17.78 8.19
N GLY A 626 -19.61 -17.93 8.77
CA GLY A 626 -20.86 -17.68 8.05
C GLY A 626 -21.30 -16.23 7.93
N PHE A 627 -20.67 -15.29 8.65
CA PHE A 627 -21.21 -13.92 8.81
C PHE A 627 -20.22 -12.79 8.53
N ASP A 628 -19.00 -13.09 8.10
CA ASP A 628 -17.93 -12.10 7.92
C ASP A 628 -16.95 -12.49 6.80
N ILE A 629 -17.36 -13.31 5.83
CA ILE A 629 -16.53 -13.74 4.70
C ILE A 629 -17.18 -13.32 3.37
N TRP A 630 -16.40 -12.75 2.46
CA TRP A 630 -16.80 -12.55 1.05
C TRP A 630 -15.81 -13.21 0.11
N PHE A 631 -16.32 -13.92 -0.90
CA PHE A 631 -15.48 -14.46 -1.96
C PHE A 631 -15.21 -13.39 -3.03
N GLN A 632 -13.95 -13.26 -3.42
CA GLN A 632 -13.49 -12.35 -4.47
C GLN A 632 -13.12 -13.09 -5.76
N LEU A 633 -12.49 -14.27 -5.65
CA LEU A 633 -11.97 -15.02 -6.79
C LEU A 633 -12.54 -16.46 -6.88
N PRO A 634 -12.55 -17.06 -8.09
CA PRO A 634 -13.12 -18.39 -8.32
C PRO A 634 -12.36 -19.52 -7.58
N PRO A 635 -13.01 -20.68 -7.32
CA PRO A 635 -12.40 -21.79 -6.59
C PRO A 635 -11.21 -22.42 -7.32
N GLY A 636 -11.05 -22.18 -8.63
CA GLY A 636 -9.88 -22.64 -9.38
C GLY A 636 -8.60 -21.92 -8.96
N VAL A 637 -8.70 -20.65 -8.57
CA VAL A 637 -7.60 -19.87 -8.00
C VAL A 637 -7.25 -20.40 -6.61
N LEU A 638 -8.26 -20.63 -5.77
CA LEU A 638 -8.12 -21.24 -4.44
C LEU A 638 -7.31 -22.54 -4.49
N LEU A 639 -7.72 -23.48 -5.34
CA LEU A 639 -7.09 -24.81 -5.42
C LEU A 639 -5.65 -24.72 -5.95
N LYS A 640 -5.40 -23.92 -6.99
CA LYS A 640 -4.04 -23.72 -7.51
C LYS A 640 -3.11 -23.21 -6.41
N ARG A 641 -3.54 -22.19 -5.65
CA ARG A 641 -2.76 -21.59 -4.56
C ARG A 641 -2.60 -22.53 -3.36
N TYR A 642 -3.63 -23.28 -2.98
CA TYR A 642 -3.54 -24.30 -1.92
C TYR A 642 -2.41 -25.30 -2.19
N PHE A 643 -2.34 -25.85 -3.41
CA PHE A 643 -1.26 -26.77 -3.77
C PHE A 643 0.10 -26.08 -3.82
N GLN A 644 0.18 -24.86 -4.39
CA GLN A 644 1.42 -24.09 -4.44
C GLN A 644 1.98 -23.76 -3.06
N ILE A 645 1.14 -23.39 -2.10
CA ILE A 645 1.54 -23.08 -0.71
C ILE A 645 2.12 -24.34 -0.04
N ASN A 646 1.46 -25.49 -0.20
CA ASN A 646 1.93 -26.75 0.37
C ASN A 646 3.21 -27.25 -0.29
N ASP A 647 3.35 -27.12 -1.62
CA ASP A 647 4.59 -27.43 -2.34
C ASP A 647 5.73 -26.53 -1.87
N ALA A 648 5.48 -25.22 -1.72
CA ALA A 648 6.47 -24.27 -1.22
C ALA A 648 6.88 -24.58 0.23
N PHE A 649 5.95 -25.01 1.08
CA PHE A 649 6.27 -25.49 2.42
C PHE A 649 7.15 -26.74 2.36
N LEU A 650 6.79 -27.74 1.55
CA LEU A 650 7.55 -28.98 1.43
C LEU A 650 9.00 -28.72 1.00
N ASP A 651 9.20 -27.80 0.06
CA ASP A 651 10.54 -27.40 -0.38
C ASP A 651 11.35 -26.71 0.73
N ARG A 652 10.73 -25.81 1.50
CA ARG A 652 11.38 -25.18 2.65
C ARG A 652 11.69 -26.19 3.76
N ALA A 653 10.73 -27.03 4.13
CA ALA A 653 10.91 -28.07 5.13
C ALA A 653 12.03 -29.05 4.73
N SER A 654 12.08 -29.46 3.45
CA SER A 654 13.15 -30.33 2.94
C SER A 654 14.54 -29.70 3.09
N GLN A 655 14.64 -28.37 2.93
CA GLN A 655 15.89 -27.62 3.10
C GLN A 655 16.23 -27.45 4.59
N THR A 656 15.26 -27.09 5.41
CA THR A 656 15.44 -26.84 6.85
C THR A 656 15.79 -28.10 7.63
N TYR A 657 15.15 -29.24 7.32
CA TYR A 657 15.30 -30.48 8.08
C TYR A 657 16.16 -31.55 7.37
N GLY A 658 16.62 -31.30 6.13
CA GLY A 658 17.56 -32.18 5.43
C GLY A 658 16.95 -33.42 4.76
N TRP A 659 15.63 -33.47 4.53
CA TRP A 659 14.93 -34.65 3.97
C TRP A 659 14.75 -34.63 2.45
N ARG A 660 15.70 -34.03 1.72
CA ARG A 660 15.58 -33.80 0.28
C ARG A 660 15.37 -35.12 -0.47
N GLY A 661 14.19 -35.28 -1.09
CA GLY A 661 13.84 -36.46 -1.90
C GLY A 661 13.22 -37.64 -1.14
N ALA A 662 12.83 -37.47 0.13
CA ALA A 662 12.06 -38.49 0.85
C ALA A 662 10.66 -38.64 0.24
N ALA A 663 10.26 -39.88 -0.09
CA ALA A 663 8.92 -40.19 -0.61
C ALA A 663 7.80 -39.92 0.42
N ASP A 664 8.13 -40.01 1.70
CA ASP A 664 7.23 -39.74 2.82
C ASP A 664 7.95 -38.88 3.87
N PRO A 665 7.95 -37.53 3.73
CA PRO A 665 8.60 -36.66 4.70
C PRO A 665 7.85 -36.72 6.05
N PRO A 666 8.57 -36.74 7.17
CA PRO A 666 7.98 -36.88 8.50
C PRO A 666 7.18 -35.65 8.94
N ILE A 667 7.43 -34.49 8.33
CA ILE A 667 6.63 -33.28 8.49
C ILE A 667 5.93 -32.96 7.17
N ARG A 668 4.64 -32.64 7.24
CA ARG A 668 3.85 -32.15 6.11
C ARG A 668 3.04 -30.93 6.52
N GLN A 669 2.65 -30.14 5.53
CA GLN A 669 1.62 -29.13 5.68
C GLN A 669 0.51 -29.47 4.69
N THR A 670 -0.70 -29.66 5.21
CA THR A 670 -1.88 -30.07 4.42
C THR A 670 -3.14 -29.34 4.84
N ILE A 671 -3.18 -28.74 6.04
CA ILE A 671 -4.28 -27.91 6.51
C ILE A 671 -3.78 -26.47 6.56
N LEU A 672 -4.45 -25.57 5.84
CA LEU A 672 -4.13 -24.15 5.84
C LEU A 672 -5.20 -23.37 6.58
N PHE A 673 -4.76 -22.55 7.53
CA PHE A 673 -5.56 -21.54 8.20
C PHE A 673 -5.28 -20.15 7.63
N GLY A 674 -6.25 -19.24 7.78
CA GLY A 674 -6.03 -17.82 7.53
C GLY A 674 -5.02 -17.22 8.51
N PRO A 675 -4.30 -16.17 8.12
CA PRO A 675 -3.30 -15.54 8.98
C PRO A 675 -3.90 -14.41 9.85
N ASP A 676 -3.32 -14.17 11.02
CA ASP A 676 -3.63 -13.09 11.94
C ASP A 676 -2.36 -12.36 12.36
N LYS A 677 -2.49 -11.06 12.62
CA LYS A 677 -1.40 -10.17 13.08
C LYS A 677 -1.34 -10.05 14.60
N LEU A 678 -2.30 -10.63 15.30
CA LEU A 678 -2.32 -10.72 16.75
C LEU A 678 -2.38 -12.19 17.17
N CYS A 679 -1.52 -12.59 18.11
CA CYS A 679 -1.75 -13.83 18.82
C CYS A 679 -3.02 -13.69 19.67
N TRP A 680 -4.14 -14.21 19.15
CA TRP A 680 -5.43 -14.12 19.82
C TRP A 680 -5.99 -15.50 20.17
N PRO A 681 -6.55 -15.69 21.38
CA PRO A 681 -6.46 -14.78 22.53
C PRO A 681 -5.02 -14.56 22.99
N THR A 682 -4.74 -13.41 23.59
CA THR A 682 -3.35 -13.00 23.89
C THR A 682 -2.86 -13.56 25.21
N ASP A 683 -1.88 -14.45 25.12
CA ASP A 683 -1.08 -14.95 26.25
C ASP A 683 0.28 -15.44 25.72
N PHE A 684 1.34 -14.65 25.97
CA PHE A 684 2.67 -14.85 25.41
C PHE A 684 3.45 -16.00 26.03
N GLU A 685 2.94 -16.64 27.09
CA GLU A 685 3.56 -17.84 27.63
C GLU A 685 3.23 -19.06 26.75
N ARG A 686 2.12 -19.02 26.01
CA ARG A 686 1.67 -20.13 25.16
C ARG A 686 2.58 -20.33 23.95
N PRO A 687 2.97 -21.59 23.63
CA PRO A 687 3.68 -21.94 22.41
C PRO A 687 3.00 -21.39 21.14
N ALA A 688 1.68 -21.28 21.15
CA ALA A 688 0.89 -20.66 20.08
C ALA A 688 1.36 -19.24 19.70
N CYS A 689 1.94 -18.48 20.64
CA CYS A 689 2.37 -17.11 20.40
C CYS A 689 3.84 -16.96 20.01
N TRP A 690 4.73 -17.87 20.43
CA TRP A 690 6.18 -17.72 20.25
C TRP A 690 6.87 -18.89 19.52
N ALA A 691 6.26 -20.07 19.50
CA ALA A 691 6.82 -21.26 18.85
C ALA A 691 6.47 -21.36 17.35
N VAL A 692 5.53 -20.55 16.86
CA VAL A 692 5.11 -20.54 15.46
C VAL A 692 6.19 -19.97 14.52
N PRO A 693 6.26 -20.42 13.25
CA PRO A 693 7.14 -19.82 12.25
C PRO A 693 6.75 -18.37 11.94
N LYS A 694 7.77 -17.56 11.66
CA LYS A 694 7.60 -16.20 11.15
C LYS A 694 7.14 -16.21 9.70
N ALA A 695 6.28 -15.27 9.33
CA ALA A 695 5.91 -15.03 7.95
C ALA A 695 7.17 -14.79 7.10
N PRO A 696 7.23 -15.28 5.83
CA PRO A 696 8.39 -15.12 4.96
C PRO A 696 8.43 -13.71 4.35
N LEU A 697 8.41 -12.68 5.21
CA LEU A 697 8.44 -11.26 4.87
C LEU A 697 9.76 -10.64 5.39
N SER A 698 10.17 -9.51 4.81
CA SER A 698 11.28 -8.72 5.37
C SER A 698 10.92 -8.24 6.77
N LYS A 699 11.92 -8.09 7.64
CA LYS A 699 11.77 -7.53 8.99
C LYS A 699 11.23 -6.10 8.99
N SER A 700 11.25 -5.42 7.85
CA SER A 700 10.71 -4.07 7.68
C SER A 700 9.56 -4.03 6.66
N ALA A 701 8.86 -5.14 6.42
CA ALA A 701 7.79 -5.22 5.42
C ALA A 701 6.65 -4.21 5.67
N PHE A 702 6.39 -3.86 6.93
CA PHE A 702 5.40 -2.86 7.34
C PHE A 702 6.04 -1.50 7.71
N GLY A 703 7.27 -1.25 7.26
CA GLY A 703 8.01 -0.01 7.49
C GLY A 703 8.83 0.04 8.79
N PRO A 704 9.30 1.23 9.24
CA PRO A 704 10.19 1.42 10.40
C PRO A 704 9.54 1.14 11.76
N LEU A 705 8.22 0.94 11.76
CA LEU A 705 7.45 0.56 12.94
C LEU A 705 7.16 -0.94 12.96
N THR A 706 7.70 -1.71 12.00
CA THR A 706 7.61 -3.17 12.03
C THR A 706 8.29 -3.65 13.32
N ILE A 707 7.47 -4.15 14.24
CA ILE A 707 7.92 -4.65 15.54
C ILE A 707 7.67 -6.15 15.60
N ASP A 708 8.66 -6.89 16.09
CA ASP A 708 8.45 -8.23 16.59
C ASP A 708 7.79 -8.13 17.97
N GLY A 709 6.46 -8.02 18.01
CA GLY A 709 5.70 -7.98 19.27
C GLY A 709 4.44 -7.10 19.25
N VAL A 710 3.72 -7.13 20.37
CA VAL A 710 2.28 -6.80 20.50
C VAL A 710 1.90 -5.32 20.53
N ALA A 711 2.86 -4.40 20.67
CA ALA A 711 2.54 -3.04 21.10
C ALA A 711 1.61 -2.31 20.11
N GLU A 712 1.74 -2.60 18.82
CA GLU A 712 0.88 -2.10 17.73
C GLU A 712 0.69 -3.18 16.66
N SER A 713 -0.37 -3.97 16.78
CA SER A 713 -0.68 -5.10 15.89
C SER A 713 -0.89 -4.71 14.43
N ILE A 714 -0.99 -3.42 14.06
CA ILE A 714 -1.06 -3.01 12.65
C ILE A 714 0.27 -3.19 11.92
N PHE A 715 1.41 -3.11 12.61
CA PHE A 715 2.76 -3.21 12.03
C PHE A 715 3.41 -4.59 12.24
N THR A 716 2.73 -5.52 12.91
CA THR A 716 3.23 -6.87 13.13
C THR A 716 3.09 -7.73 11.88
N SER A 717 4.00 -8.71 11.76
CA SER A 717 3.88 -9.76 10.75
C SER A 717 2.68 -10.66 11.05
N PRO A 718 2.02 -11.21 10.01
CA PRO A 718 0.81 -12.02 10.17
C PRO A 718 1.19 -13.48 10.52
N ASP A 719 1.82 -13.66 11.69
CA ASP A 719 2.49 -14.90 12.11
C ASP A 719 1.54 -15.95 12.70
N TRP A 720 0.34 -15.54 13.14
CA TRP A 720 -0.56 -16.37 13.93
C TRP A 720 -1.73 -16.89 13.09
N LEU A 721 -2.37 -17.97 13.53
CA LEU A 721 -3.51 -18.54 12.82
C LEU A 721 -4.82 -17.87 13.22
N ASN A 722 -5.73 -17.75 12.28
CA ASN A 722 -7.11 -17.34 12.46
C ASN A 722 -8.06 -18.52 12.16
N SER A 723 -8.98 -18.84 13.07
CA SER A 723 -9.85 -20.03 12.95
C SER A 723 -11.05 -19.86 12.02
N GLY A 724 -11.30 -18.66 11.48
CA GLY A 724 -12.48 -18.42 10.65
C GLY A 724 -12.37 -18.94 9.22
N THR A 725 -11.19 -19.38 8.80
CA THR A 725 -10.93 -19.95 7.47
C THR A 725 -10.01 -21.15 7.56
N ILE A 726 -10.44 -22.29 7.04
CA ILE A 726 -9.69 -23.56 7.08
C ILE A 726 -9.87 -24.29 5.75
N ILE A 727 -8.79 -24.78 5.14
CA ILE A 727 -8.87 -25.72 4.03
C ILE A 727 -7.93 -26.90 4.24
N GLY A 728 -8.44 -28.11 4.01
CA GLY A 728 -7.62 -29.30 4.09
C GLY A 728 -8.33 -30.58 3.63
N PRO A 729 -7.59 -31.70 3.55
CA PRO A 729 -8.14 -33.01 3.26
C PRO A 729 -8.83 -33.63 4.48
N LEU A 730 -9.74 -34.58 4.24
CA LEU A 730 -10.63 -35.13 5.26
C LEU A 730 -9.91 -35.73 6.47
N ASP A 731 -9.01 -36.70 6.26
CA ASP A 731 -8.39 -37.45 7.37
C ASP A 731 -7.55 -36.54 8.28
N PRO A 732 -6.67 -35.64 7.77
CA PRO A 732 -6.00 -34.65 8.61
C PRO A 732 -6.97 -33.73 9.36
N LEU A 733 -8.06 -33.28 8.73
CA LEU A 733 -9.06 -32.45 9.40
C LEU A 733 -9.74 -33.19 10.55
N ILE A 734 -10.10 -34.47 10.37
CA ILE A 734 -10.65 -35.29 11.45
C ILE A 734 -9.66 -35.36 12.62
N LYS A 735 -8.39 -35.71 12.34
CA LYS A 735 -7.34 -35.80 13.38
C LYS A 735 -7.22 -34.49 14.17
N LEU A 736 -7.20 -33.35 13.48
CA LEU A 736 -7.10 -32.03 14.11
C LEU A 736 -8.35 -31.70 14.94
N PHE A 737 -9.54 -31.89 14.39
CA PHE A 737 -10.80 -31.53 15.06
C PHE A 737 -11.10 -32.44 16.26
N GLU A 738 -10.76 -33.74 16.19
CA GLU A 738 -10.82 -34.65 17.35
C GLU A 738 -9.90 -34.15 18.48
N ALA A 739 -8.64 -33.82 18.16
CA ALA A 739 -7.70 -33.29 19.14
C ALA A 739 -8.16 -31.95 19.73
N THR A 740 -8.72 -31.06 18.91
CA THR A 740 -9.30 -29.79 19.36
C THR A 740 -10.47 -30.04 20.32
N LEU A 741 -11.38 -30.94 19.96
CA LEU A 741 -12.55 -31.28 20.76
C LEU A 741 -12.16 -31.91 22.10
N ASP A 742 -11.20 -32.84 22.08
CA ASP A 742 -10.65 -33.46 23.28
C ASP A 742 -10.00 -32.41 24.20
N ARG A 743 -9.28 -31.43 23.63
CA ARG A 743 -8.70 -30.34 24.40
C ARG A 743 -9.78 -29.44 25.01
N ILE A 744 -10.81 -29.06 24.26
CA ILE A 744 -11.93 -28.27 24.77
C ILE A 744 -12.59 -28.99 25.95
N ARG A 745 -12.86 -30.29 25.83
CA ARG A 745 -13.54 -31.07 26.88
C ARG A 745 -12.70 -31.24 28.15
N ASN A 746 -11.38 -31.41 28.00
CA ASN A 746 -10.49 -31.72 29.13
C ASN A 746 -9.84 -30.49 29.77
N ASN A 747 -9.70 -29.38 29.03
CA ASN A 747 -9.00 -28.19 29.48
C ASN A 747 -9.68 -26.91 28.95
N PHE A 748 -10.98 -26.77 29.25
CA PHE A 748 -11.72 -25.58 28.89
C PHE A 748 -11.24 -24.35 29.68
N THR A 749 -10.62 -23.39 28.99
CA THR A 749 -10.07 -22.19 29.62
C THR A 749 -10.71 -20.90 29.10
N MET A 750 -11.20 -20.88 27.85
CA MET A 750 -11.84 -19.71 27.25
C MET A 750 -12.84 -20.07 26.16
N ASN A 751 -13.82 -19.17 25.95
CA ASN A 751 -14.77 -19.15 24.84
C ASN A 751 -14.11 -18.71 23.52
N SER A 752 -13.21 -19.53 22.96
CA SER A 752 -12.53 -19.25 21.69
C SER A 752 -12.11 -20.54 21.03
N ASP A 753 -12.66 -20.87 19.86
CA ASP A 753 -12.19 -22.00 19.05
C ASP A 753 -10.75 -21.76 18.54
N GLN A 754 -10.41 -20.51 18.20
CA GLN A 754 -9.08 -20.09 17.79
C GLN A 754 -8.02 -20.44 18.83
N LEU A 755 -8.30 -20.25 20.12
CA LEU A 755 -7.38 -20.62 21.21
C LEU A 755 -6.89 -22.06 21.06
N TYR A 756 -7.82 -23.01 20.94
CA TYR A 756 -7.51 -24.43 20.98
C TYR A 756 -6.81 -24.92 19.72
N PHE A 757 -7.20 -24.41 18.54
CA PHE A 757 -6.46 -24.66 17.30
C PHE A 757 -5.04 -24.06 17.36
N ALA A 758 -4.90 -22.84 17.87
CA ALA A 758 -3.61 -22.16 18.00
C ALA A 758 -2.67 -22.90 18.96
N ASP A 759 -3.18 -23.46 20.05
CA ASP A 759 -2.39 -24.24 20.99
C ASP A 759 -1.87 -25.53 20.36
N LEU A 760 -2.72 -26.27 19.64
CA LEU A 760 -2.29 -27.47 18.90
C LEU A 760 -1.24 -27.13 17.84
N PHE A 761 -1.42 -26.01 17.13
CA PHE A 761 -0.42 -25.54 16.17
C PHE A 761 0.90 -25.15 16.85
N GLY A 762 0.87 -24.42 17.96
CA GLY A 762 2.06 -24.06 18.72
C GLY A 762 2.83 -25.28 19.24
N GLU A 763 2.10 -26.31 19.72
CA GLU A 763 2.68 -27.58 20.15
C GLU A 763 3.30 -28.37 19.00
N GLN A 764 2.63 -28.42 17.84
CA GLN A 764 3.18 -28.98 16.61
C GLN A 764 4.50 -28.28 16.27
N GLU A 765 4.52 -26.94 16.21
CA GLU A 765 5.72 -26.20 15.81
C GLU A 765 6.85 -26.31 16.85
N LEU A 766 6.51 -26.39 18.13
CA LEU A 766 7.47 -26.73 19.17
C LEU A 766 8.07 -28.13 18.97
N SER A 767 7.24 -29.11 18.59
CA SER A 767 7.69 -30.46 18.25
C SER A 767 8.64 -30.44 17.05
N ARG A 768 8.28 -29.71 15.98
CA ARG A 768 9.11 -29.55 14.78
C ARG A 768 10.47 -28.92 15.10
N ARG A 769 10.52 -27.87 15.93
CA ARG A 769 11.78 -27.25 16.36
C ARG A 769 12.71 -28.22 17.10
N ARG A 770 12.17 -29.15 17.89
CA ARG A 770 12.98 -30.17 18.58
C ARG A 770 13.70 -31.11 17.62
N LEU A 771 13.18 -31.32 16.41
CA LEU A 771 13.84 -32.10 15.37
C LEU A 771 15.12 -31.43 14.83
N LEU A 772 15.28 -30.11 15.00
CA LEU A 772 16.50 -29.38 14.61
C LEU A 772 17.59 -29.43 15.70
N ASN A 773 17.18 -29.50 16.97
CA ASN A 773 18.09 -29.51 18.13
C ASN A 773 18.92 -30.80 18.24
N THR A 774 18.66 -31.83 17.43
CA THR A 774 19.51 -33.02 17.35
C THR A 774 20.72 -32.84 16.41
N SER A 775 20.91 -31.68 15.75
CA SER A 775 22.00 -31.50 14.77
C SER A 775 22.83 -30.21 14.83
N THR A 776 22.42 -29.09 15.45
CA THR A 776 23.29 -27.89 15.53
C THR A 776 22.91 -26.94 16.66
N THR A 777 23.82 -26.76 17.62
CA THR A 777 23.77 -25.72 18.66
C THR A 777 24.31 -24.40 18.11
N HIS A 778 23.48 -23.48 17.63
CA HIS A 778 23.73 -22.03 17.63
C HIS A 778 22.39 -21.32 17.39
N ASP A 779 22.08 -20.30 18.18
CA ASP A 779 20.93 -19.38 18.09
C ASP A 779 19.64 -19.70 18.88
N LEU A 780 19.77 -20.29 20.07
CA LEU A 780 18.71 -20.21 21.09
C LEU A 780 19.22 -19.48 22.33
N ASN A 781 19.16 -18.14 22.29
CA ASN A 781 19.23 -17.31 23.49
C ASN A 781 17.88 -17.41 24.23
N ILE A 782 17.57 -18.61 24.71
CA ILE A 782 16.43 -18.89 25.58
C ILE A 782 16.89 -18.56 27.00
N THR A 783 16.38 -17.46 27.57
CA THR A 783 16.27 -17.35 29.02
C THR A 783 15.26 -18.41 29.50
N GLN A 784 15.86 -19.53 29.92
CA GLN A 784 15.47 -20.82 30.56
C GLN A 784 14.26 -20.81 31.54
N PRO A 785 13.69 -21.97 31.97
CA PRO A 785 14.35 -23.29 32.22
C PRO A 785 13.63 -24.52 31.62
N THR A 786 14.21 -25.69 31.32
CA THR A 786 15.39 -26.44 31.78
C THR A 786 15.97 -27.30 30.64
N ALA A 787 17.24 -27.70 30.76
CA ALA A 787 18.03 -28.51 29.83
C ALA A 787 17.42 -29.88 29.41
N PRO A 788 17.69 -30.37 28.17
CA PRO A 788 17.30 -31.70 27.73
C PRO A 788 18.17 -32.79 28.36
N THR A 789 17.54 -33.88 28.80
CA THR A 789 18.17 -35.11 29.32
C THR A 789 18.42 -36.13 28.20
N PRO A 790 19.37 -37.08 28.37
CA PRO A 790 19.73 -38.03 27.33
C PRO A 790 18.67 -39.14 27.20
N ASN A 791 17.65 -38.90 26.38
CA ASN A 791 16.82 -39.96 25.79
C ASN A 791 16.20 -39.53 24.43
N ASP A 792 16.96 -38.76 23.64
CA ASP A 792 16.46 -38.04 22.45
C ASP A 792 16.03 -38.94 21.27
N ALA A 793 16.40 -40.23 21.26
CA ALA A 793 16.03 -41.17 20.19
C ALA A 793 14.64 -41.80 20.37
N GLU A 794 14.20 -42.05 21.62
CA GLU A 794 12.83 -42.52 21.92
C GLU A 794 11.82 -41.37 21.91
N ILE A 795 12.23 -40.16 22.30
CA ILE A 795 11.39 -38.95 22.29
C ILE A 795 11.05 -38.52 20.85
N ALA A 796 11.95 -38.72 19.87
CA ALA A 796 11.69 -38.41 18.46
C ALA A 796 10.54 -39.24 17.85
N THR A 797 10.26 -40.44 18.38
CA THR A 797 9.16 -41.29 17.89
C THR A 797 7.82 -40.89 18.51
N GLU A 798 7.82 -40.40 19.75
CA GLU A 798 6.65 -39.83 20.42
C GLU A 798 6.30 -38.43 19.86
N LEU A 799 7.30 -37.63 19.45
CA LEU A 799 7.13 -36.28 18.87
C LEU A 799 6.49 -36.27 17.47
N ALA A 800 6.56 -37.38 16.72
CA ALA A 800 5.81 -37.54 15.46
C ALA A 800 4.28 -37.63 15.68
N THR A 801 3.81 -37.89 16.91
CA THR A 801 2.37 -38.00 17.19
C THR A 801 1.64 -36.66 17.19
N THR A 802 2.35 -35.55 17.44
CA THR A 802 1.78 -34.18 17.57
C THR A 802 1.77 -33.35 16.29
N ASP A 803 2.21 -33.87 15.14
CA ASP A 803 2.09 -33.16 13.86
C ASP A 803 0.69 -33.38 13.25
N PHE A 804 -0.06 -32.29 13.11
CA PHE A 804 -1.41 -32.28 12.53
C PHE A 804 -1.42 -31.84 11.07
N GLY A 805 -0.26 -31.48 10.51
CA GLY A 805 -0.16 -30.93 9.18
C GLY A 805 -0.69 -29.50 9.06
N VAL A 806 -0.76 -28.76 10.16
CA VAL A 806 -1.26 -27.38 10.19
C VAL A 806 -0.20 -26.41 9.63
N GLY A 807 -0.66 -25.42 8.88
CA GLY A 807 0.12 -24.27 8.47
C GLY A 807 -0.77 -23.05 8.23
N ILE A 808 -0.13 -21.93 7.90
CA ILE A 808 -0.78 -20.63 7.71
C ILE A 808 -0.52 -20.15 6.28
N ASP A 809 -1.55 -19.56 5.66
CA ASP A 809 -1.42 -18.77 4.45
C ASP A 809 -0.78 -17.40 4.76
N TYR A 810 0.51 -17.39 5.09
CA TYR A 810 1.21 -16.19 5.61
C TYR A 810 1.17 -14.97 4.69
N LEU A 811 1.00 -15.16 3.38
CA LEU A 811 0.98 -14.07 2.41
C LEU A 811 -0.44 -13.59 2.11
N SER A 812 -1.46 -14.21 2.70
CA SER A 812 -2.87 -13.93 2.44
C SER A 812 -3.29 -14.14 0.97
N GLY A 813 -2.72 -15.16 0.31
CA GLY A 813 -3.07 -15.50 -1.08
C GLY A 813 -4.42 -16.20 -1.20
N LEU A 814 -4.82 -16.98 -0.20
CA LEU A 814 -6.14 -17.59 -0.07
C LEU A 814 -7.04 -16.70 0.79
N PHE A 815 -6.59 -16.35 1.99
CA PHE A 815 -7.41 -15.80 3.07
C PHE A 815 -6.83 -14.48 3.57
N GLN A 816 -7.57 -13.38 3.44
CA GLN A 816 -7.16 -12.08 3.98
C GLN A 816 -8.03 -11.68 5.16
N THR A 817 -7.48 -11.70 6.37
CA THR A 817 -8.11 -11.08 7.55
C THR A 817 -8.05 -9.56 7.45
N VAL A 818 -9.13 -8.87 7.83
CA VAL A 818 -9.18 -7.40 7.82
C VAL A 818 -8.64 -6.81 9.12
N ALA A 819 -8.76 -7.52 10.24
CA ALA A 819 -8.21 -7.11 11.53
C ALA A 819 -6.72 -6.76 11.38
N PHE A 820 -6.38 -5.52 11.75
CA PHE A 820 -5.02 -4.95 11.68
C PHE A 820 -4.37 -4.91 10.28
N ASN A 821 -5.12 -5.31 9.25
CA ASN A 821 -4.70 -5.33 7.86
C ASN A 821 -5.40 -4.25 7.02
N LYS A 822 -6.54 -3.69 7.47
CA LYS A 822 -7.39 -2.79 6.68
C LYS A 822 -6.62 -1.67 5.98
N ASP A 823 -5.59 -1.12 6.61
CA ASP A 823 -4.82 0.01 6.08
C ASP A 823 -3.72 -0.40 5.13
N TRP A 824 -3.46 -1.70 5.02
CA TRP A 824 -2.56 -2.31 4.05
C TRP A 824 -3.32 -2.83 2.82
N LEU A 825 -4.66 -2.75 2.84
CA LEU A 825 -5.54 -3.18 1.76
C LEU A 825 -5.94 -2.01 0.85
N VAL A 826 -5.99 -2.28 -0.45
CA VAL A 826 -6.49 -1.33 -1.44
C VAL A 826 -7.38 -2.02 -2.45
N TRP A 827 -8.42 -1.34 -2.91
CA TRP A 827 -9.28 -1.76 -4.01
C TRP A 827 -8.87 -1.00 -5.26
N THR A 828 -8.35 -1.71 -6.26
CA THR A 828 -7.92 -1.06 -7.51
C THR A 828 -7.87 -2.04 -8.67
N THR A 829 -7.95 -1.50 -9.88
CA THR A 829 -7.84 -2.24 -11.13
C THR A 829 -6.38 -2.50 -11.44
N ILE A 830 -6.06 -3.73 -11.83
CA ILE A 830 -4.68 -4.20 -12.02
C ILE A 830 -4.44 -4.51 -13.50
N PRO A 831 -3.41 -3.92 -14.14
CA PRO A 831 -3.13 -4.17 -15.54
C PRO A 831 -2.66 -5.61 -15.80
N ARG A 832 -2.99 -6.15 -16.99
CA ARG A 832 -2.57 -7.51 -17.42
C ARG A 832 -1.06 -7.70 -17.48
N SER A 833 -0.32 -6.68 -17.90
CA SER A 833 1.11 -6.77 -18.14
C SER A 833 1.77 -5.40 -18.05
N HIS A 834 3.07 -5.39 -17.73
CA HIS A 834 3.88 -4.19 -17.93
C HIS A 834 3.87 -3.75 -19.40
N PRO A 835 3.93 -2.43 -19.68
CA PRO A 835 4.33 -1.98 -21.01
C PRO A 835 5.71 -2.56 -21.35
N ALA A 836 5.88 -3.10 -22.55
CA ALA A 836 7.10 -3.79 -23.00
C ALA A 836 8.38 -2.95 -22.88
N THR A 837 8.25 -1.63 -22.77
CA THR A 837 9.31 -0.73 -22.34
C THR A 837 8.66 0.47 -21.65
N PRO A 838 8.92 0.72 -20.35
CA PRO A 838 8.44 1.93 -19.72
C PRO A 838 9.10 3.14 -20.40
N PRO A 839 8.37 4.24 -20.64
CA PRO A 839 8.90 5.42 -21.33
C PRO A 839 10.06 6.11 -20.57
N ARG A 840 10.28 5.74 -19.31
CA ARG A 840 11.39 6.17 -18.46
C ARG A 840 11.81 5.06 -17.49
N PRO A 841 13.03 5.10 -16.94
CA PRO A 841 13.42 4.26 -15.82
C PRO A 841 12.38 4.37 -14.70
N ILE A 842 11.90 3.22 -14.24
CA ILE A 842 10.92 3.15 -13.15
C ILE A 842 11.67 3.38 -11.84
N SER A 843 11.22 4.35 -11.04
CA SER A 843 11.83 4.59 -9.73
C SER A 843 11.56 3.41 -8.78
N ARG A 844 12.37 3.23 -7.74
CA ARG A 844 12.14 2.17 -6.74
C ARG A 844 10.77 2.30 -6.07
N LEU A 845 10.34 3.54 -5.83
CA LEU A 845 9.00 3.83 -5.32
C LEU A 845 7.89 3.41 -6.29
N GLU A 846 8.05 3.70 -7.59
CA GLU A 846 7.06 3.29 -8.58
C GLU A 846 7.01 1.77 -8.71
N SER A 847 8.14 1.07 -8.62
CA SER A 847 8.18 -0.39 -8.63
C SER A 847 7.44 -1.01 -7.44
N TYR A 848 7.43 -0.34 -6.28
CA TYR A 848 6.70 -0.77 -5.09
C TYR A 848 5.17 -0.80 -5.35
N TYR A 849 4.64 0.23 -6.02
CA TYR A 849 3.20 0.36 -6.30
C TYR A 849 2.75 -0.24 -7.63
N GLN A 850 3.62 -0.95 -8.34
CA GLN A 850 3.25 -1.65 -9.57
C GLN A 850 2.75 -3.06 -9.24
N TYR A 851 1.52 -3.35 -9.67
CA TYR A 851 0.89 -4.66 -9.50
C TYR A 851 0.55 -5.24 -10.87
N HIS A 852 0.51 -6.56 -10.97
CA HIS A 852 0.11 -7.30 -12.17
C HIS A 852 -0.81 -8.41 -11.79
N LEU A 853 -1.80 -8.68 -12.65
CA LEU A 853 -2.66 -9.82 -12.45
C LEU A 853 -1.84 -11.11 -12.61
N PRO A 854 -1.83 -11.99 -11.59
CA PRO A 854 -1.13 -13.25 -11.71
C PRO A 854 -1.86 -14.17 -12.71
N ALA A 855 -1.11 -15.10 -13.29
CA ALA A 855 -1.59 -15.95 -14.38
C ALA A 855 -2.76 -16.85 -13.96
N ASP A 856 -2.85 -17.24 -12.70
CA ASP A 856 -3.95 -18.04 -12.16
C ASP A 856 -5.29 -17.29 -12.20
N ILE A 857 -5.29 -15.98 -11.97
CA ILE A 857 -6.45 -15.09 -12.11
C ILE A 857 -6.75 -14.84 -13.58
N LEU A 858 -5.75 -14.42 -14.38
CA LEU A 858 -5.94 -14.11 -15.81
C LEU A 858 -6.54 -15.28 -16.60
N THR A 859 -6.18 -16.51 -16.25
CA THR A 859 -6.69 -17.73 -16.90
C THR A 859 -7.95 -18.30 -16.26
N SER A 860 -8.42 -17.71 -15.16
CA SER A 860 -9.64 -18.15 -14.49
C SER A 860 -10.90 -17.62 -15.19
N PRO A 861 -12.03 -18.35 -15.16
CA PRO A 861 -13.29 -17.86 -15.68
C PRO A 861 -13.70 -16.54 -15.02
N PHE A 862 -14.13 -15.57 -15.82
CA PHE A 862 -14.61 -14.28 -15.34
C PHE A 862 -16.15 -14.24 -15.40
N PRO A 863 -16.89 -14.16 -14.27
CA PRO A 863 -18.33 -14.42 -14.27
C PRO A 863 -19.18 -13.48 -15.13
N MET A 864 -18.71 -12.27 -15.44
CA MET A 864 -19.41 -11.36 -16.36
C MET A 864 -19.61 -11.97 -17.76
N SER A 865 -18.79 -12.95 -18.16
CA SER A 865 -18.97 -13.66 -19.43
C SER A 865 -20.26 -14.50 -19.50
N LEU A 866 -20.94 -14.71 -18.37
CA LEU A 866 -22.23 -15.42 -18.31
C LEU A 866 -23.41 -14.53 -18.75
N LEU A 867 -23.24 -13.21 -18.78
CA LEU A 867 -24.29 -12.27 -19.16
C LEU A 867 -24.43 -12.18 -20.70
N SER A 868 -25.66 -11.99 -21.19
CA SER A 868 -25.94 -11.99 -22.63
C SER A 868 -25.34 -10.78 -23.36
N PRO A 869 -24.86 -10.93 -24.62
CA PRO A 869 -24.17 -9.87 -25.39
C PRO A 869 -24.95 -8.56 -25.61
N ASN A 870 -26.29 -8.60 -25.46
CA ASN A 870 -27.13 -7.40 -25.55
C ASN A 870 -26.91 -6.41 -24.38
N HIS A 871 -26.22 -6.84 -23.32
CA HIS A 871 -25.73 -5.95 -22.27
C HIS A 871 -24.33 -5.48 -22.67
N SER A 872 -24.25 -4.38 -23.43
CA SER A 872 -22.98 -3.72 -23.76
C SER A 872 -22.27 -3.33 -22.46
N THR A 873 -21.32 -4.14 -22.00
CA THR A 873 -20.45 -3.81 -20.87
C THR A 873 -19.04 -3.59 -21.40
N SER A 874 -18.39 -2.52 -20.92
CA SER A 874 -16.96 -2.28 -21.15
C SER A 874 -16.05 -3.23 -20.37
N ILE A 875 -16.64 -4.05 -19.48
CA ILE A 875 -15.96 -4.96 -18.56
C ILE A 875 -15.89 -6.35 -19.21
N THR A 876 -14.70 -6.75 -19.62
CA THR A 876 -14.46 -7.98 -20.40
C THR A 876 -13.56 -9.00 -19.69
N GLY A 877 -12.82 -8.58 -18.66
CA GLY A 877 -11.93 -9.45 -17.91
C GLY A 877 -11.59 -8.93 -16.51
N TRP A 878 -10.75 -9.69 -15.81
CA TRP A 878 -10.25 -9.35 -14.47
C TRP A 878 -9.44 -8.05 -14.40
N ASP A 879 -8.91 -7.59 -15.53
CA ASP A 879 -8.17 -6.32 -15.68
C ASP A 879 -9.06 -5.10 -15.88
N ASP A 880 -10.39 -5.30 -15.93
CA ASP A 880 -11.37 -4.22 -16.06
C ASP A 880 -12.13 -3.96 -14.73
N VAL A 881 -11.76 -4.64 -13.64
CA VAL A 881 -12.46 -4.56 -12.35
C VAL A 881 -11.52 -4.28 -11.18
N ASP A 882 -12.08 -3.69 -10.13
CA ASP A 882 -11.37 -3.51 -8.88
C ASP A 882 -11.27 -4.79 -8.08
N LEU A 883 -10.05 -5.08 -7.61
CA LEU A 883 -9.75 -6.18 -6.71
C LEU A 883 -9.11 -5.61 -5.44
N CYS A 884 -9.46 -6.19 -4.31
CA CYS A 884 -8.75 -6.03 -3.05
C CYS A 884 -7.35 -6.63 -3.20
N ILE A 885 -6.33 -5.88 -2.78
CA ILE A 885 -4.92 -6.25 -2.82
C ILE A 885 -4.32 -5.96 -1.45
N ASN A 886 -3.53 -6.90 -0.93
CA ASN A 886 -2.62 -6.61 0.16
C ASN A 886 -1.34 -5.97 -0.39
N THR A 887 -1.12 -4.70 -0.07
CA THR A 887 0.01 -3.93 -0.64
C THR A 887 1.37 -4.30 -0.08
N VAL A 888 1.42 -5.05 1.02
CA VAL A 888 2.67 -5.51 1.63
C VAL A 888 3.05 -6.88 1.08
N THR A 889 2.12 -7.84 1.08
CA THR A 889 2.38 -9.19 0.54
C THR A 889 2.28 -9.23 -0.98
N ARG A 890 1.64 -8.22 -1.59
CA ARG A 890 1.33 -8.09 -3.02
C ARG A 890 0.38 -9.18 -3.54
N GLU A 891 -0.33 -9.84 -2.63
CA GLU A 891 -1.33 -10.85 -2.96
C GLU A 891 -2.72 -10.25 -3.20
N ILE A 892 -3.45 -10.88 -4.12
CA ILE A 892 -4.88 -10.61 -4.37
C ILE A 892 -5.66 -11.76 -3.75
N PRO A 893 -6.23 -11.63 -2.53
CA PRO A 893 -6.82 -12.76 -1.82
C PRO A 893 -8.02 -13.37 -2.56
N VAL A 894 -8.21 -14.67 -2.36
CA VAL A 894 -9.38 -15.38 -2.88
C VAL A 894 -10.64 -14.97 -2.14
N LEU A 895 -10.54 -14.77 -0.82
CA LEU A 895 -11.63 -14.29 0.02
C LEU A 895 -11.13 -13.29 1.06
N VAL A 896 -12.03 -12.41 1.49
CA VAL A 896 -11.77 -11.38 2.51
C VAL A 896 -12.58 -11.73 3.75
N HIS A 897 -11.90 -11.77 4.91
CA HIS A 897 -12.45 -12.11 6.22
C HIS A 897 -12.50 -10.87 7.11
N PHE A 898 -13.70 -10.38 7.38
CA PHE A 898 -13.99 -9.14 8.12
C PHE A 898 -13.93 -9.33 9.64
N THR A 899 -12.81 -9.86 10.12
CA THR A 899 -12.47 -9.89 11.55
C THR A 899 -12.18 -8.48 12.08
N GLY A 900 -12.45 -8.25 13.36
CA GLY A 900 -12.22 -6.96 14.01
C GLY A 900 -13.32 -5.93 13.72
N GLU A 901 -13.05 -4.97 12.84
CA GLU A 901 -13.92 -3.80 12.58
C GLU A 901 -15.15 -4.16 11.74
N LYS A 902 -16.20 -4.65 12.40
CA LYS A 902 -17.41 -5.20 11.77
C LYS A 902 -18.20 -4.23 10.88
N HIS A 903 -18.03 -2.92 11.02
CA HIS A 903 -18.71 -1.90 10.21
C HIS A 903 -18.24 -1.92 8.74
N LEU A 904 -17.00 -2.35 8.49
CA LEU A 904 -16.43 -2.48 7.14
C LEU A 904 -17.20 -3.45 6.25
N ARG A 905 -17.97 -4.37 6.83
CA ARG A 905 -18.88 -5.27 6.08
C ARG A 905 -20.04 -4.52 5.40
N THR A 906 -20.37 -3.33 5.88
CA THR A 906 -21.33 -2.45 5.22
C THR A 906 -20.58 -1.53 4.28
N ASP A 907 -19.55 -0.85 4.79
CA ASP A 907 -18.86 0.23 4.08
C ASP A 907 -18.06 -0.21 2.85
N TRP A 908 -17.70 -1.50 2.75
CA TRP A 908 -16.91 -2.03 1.63
C TRP A 908 -17.70 -2.98 0.72
N TRP A 909 -18.96 -3.27 1.02
CA TRP A 909 -19.73 -4.24 0.21
C TRP A 909 -19.94 -3.76 -1.22
N ASP A 910 -20.11 -2.44 -1.40
CA ASP A 910 -20.21 -1.75 -2.68
C ASP A 910 -18.92 -1.78 -3.51
N ARG A 911 -17.78 -2.13 -2.90
CA ARG A 911 -16.48 -2.25 -3.59
C ARG A 911 -16.30 -3.58 -4.32
N MET A 912 -17.14 -4.58 -4.02
CA MET A 912 -17.07 -5.84 -4.74
C MET A 912 -17.41 -5.61 -6.21
N TRP A 913 -16.56 -6.08 -7.12
CA TRP A 913 -16.72 -5.84 -8.56
C TRP A 913 -18.06 -6.30 -9.15
N TYR A 914 -18.74 -7.25 -8.49
CA TYR A 914 -20.05 -7.74 -8.89
C TYR A 914 -21.22 -6.98 -8.25
N TYR A 915 -21.01 -6.02 -7.34
CA TYR A 915 -22.05 -5.39 -6.53
C TYR A 915 -23.19 -4.80 -7.37
N GLU A 916 -22.85 -3.96 -8.34
CA GLU A 916 -23.80 -3.27 -9.24
C GLU A 916 -24.64 -4.23 -10.11
N ARG A 917 -24.14 -5.44 -10.36
CA ARG A 917 -24.78 -6.45 -11.24
C ARG A 917 -25.06 -7.75 -10.50
N ALA A 918 -25.07 -7.72 -9.16
CA ALA A 918 -25.06 -8.91 -8.32
C ALA A 918 -26.25 -9.83 -8.60
N ARG A 919 -27.45 -9.25 -8.75
CA ARG A 919 -28.68 -10.00 -9.04
C ARG A 919 -28.64 -10.70 -10.39
N GLU A 920 -28.17 -10.01 -11.42
CA GLU A 920 -28.10 -10.57 -12.78
C GLU A 920 -27.05 -11.68 -12.87
N LEU A 921 -25.89 -11.47 -12.27
CA LEU A 921 -24.82 -12.46 -12.19
C LEU A 921 -25.27 -13.68 -11.41
N TRP A 922 -25.97 -13.48 -10.30
CA TRP A 922 -26.54 -14.58 -9.52
C TRP A 922 -27.54 -15.38 -10.34
N LEU A 923 -28.48 -14.72 -11.03
CA LEU A 923 -29.46 -15.37 -11.91
C LEU A 923 -28.80 -16.17 -13.05
N ALA A 924 -27.72 -15.64 -13.62
CA ALA A 924 -26.94 -16.35 -14.64
C ALA A 924 -26.19 -17.56 -14.06
N ALA A 925 -25.58 -17.41 -12.88
CA ALA A 925 -24.83 -18.47 -12.21
C ALA A 925 -25.71 -19.65 -11.79
N VAL A 926 -26.90 -19.40 -11.25
CA VAL A 926 -27.84 -20.46 -10.84
C VAL A 926 -28.40 -21.27 -12.00
N GLY A 927 -28.35 -20.73 -13.22
CA GLY A 927 -28.74 -21.43 -14.45
C GLY A 927 -27.58 -22.10 -15.20
N GLY A 928 -26.33 -21.83 -14.81
CA GLY A 928 -25.12 -22.06 -15.60
C GLY A 928 -24.22 -23.21 -15.14
N THR A 929 -24.76 -24.33 -14.67
CA THR A 929 -23.94 -25.52 -14.37
C THR A 929 -23.39 -26.15 -15.64
N ARG A 930 -22.08 -26.49 -15.64
CA ARG A 930 -21.47 -27.24 -16.73
C ARG A 930 -22.17 -28.60 -16.91
N GLU A 931 -22.42 -28.98 -18.16
CA GLU A 931 -23.08 -30.25 -18.50
C GLU A 931 -22.33 -31.48 -17.97
N ASP A 932 -21.01 -31.39 -17.83
CA ASP A 932 -20.15 -32.47 -17.34
C ASP A 932 -20.05 -32.53 -15.79
N GLY A 933 -20.67 -31.59 -15.08
CA GLY A 933 -20.67 -31.49 -13.61
C GLY A 933 -19.32 -31.13 -12.99
N ARG A 934 -18.27 -30.88 -13.79
CA ARG A 934 -16.94 -30.52 -13.29
C ARG A 934 -16.93 -29.06 -12.82
N LEU A 935 -16.10 -28.75 -11.83
CA LEU A 935 -15.84 -27.35 -11.46
C LEU A 935 -14.90 -26.67 -12.47
N PHE A 936 -13.95 -27.43 -13.03
CA PHE A 936 -12.93 -26.91 -13.96
C PHE A 936 -12.72 -27.84 -15.15
N ALA A 937 -12.26 -27.28 -16.27
CA ALA A 937 -11.89 -28.06 -17.45
C ALA A 937 -10.62 -28.89 -17.21
N ASP A 938 -9.61 -28.27 -16.59
CA ASP A 938 -8.30 -28.86 -16.35
C ASP A 938 -8.18 -29.51 -14.97
N ALA A 939 -7.27 -30.47 -14.85
CA ALA A 939 -6.89 -31.04 -13.56
C ALA A 939 -6.03 -30.05 -12.76
N ILE A 940 -6.31 -29.92 -11.46
CA ILE A 940 -5.56 -29.07 -10.52
C ILE A 940 -5.04 -29.96 -9.39
N GLY A 941 -3.75 -29.87 -9.05
CA GLY A 941 -3.12 -30.77 -8.07
C GLY A 941 -3.22 -32.24 -8.47
N GLY A 942 -3.21 -32.52 -9.78
CA GLY A 942 -3.34 -33.89 -10.32
C GLY A 942 -4.74 -34.50 -10.20
N LYS A 943 -5.79 -33.72 -9.91
CA LYS A 943 -7.16 -34.20 -9.68
C LYS A 943 -8.18 -33.50 -10.58
N VAL A 944 -9.26 -34.21 -10.95
CA VAL A 944 -10.44 -33.61 -11.58
C VAL A 944 -11.48 -33.29 -10.51
N TRP A 945 -11.88 -32.02 -10.44
CA TRP A 945 -12.68 -31.49 -9.34
C TRP A 945 -14.17 -31.37 -9.67
N PHE A 946 -15.00 -31.74 -8.71
CA PHE A 946 -16.46 -31.64 -8.73
C PHE A 946 -16.94 -30.91 -7.47
N GLY A 947 -18.11 -30.29 -7.53
CA GLY A 947 -18.77 -29.79 -6.31
C GLY A 947 -19.32 -30.96 -5.51
N ALA A 948 -19.10 -30.96 -4.19
CA ALA A 948 -19.72 -31.94 -3.33
C ALA A 948 -21.23 -31.71 -3.23
N GLU A 949 -22.01 -32.78 -3.38
CA GLU A 949 -23.45 -32.78 -3.12
C GLU A 949 -23.82 -33.99 -2.26
N PRO A 950 -24.84 -33.90 -1.38
CA PRO A 950 -25.38 -35.06 -0.68
C PRO A 950 -25.92 -36.13 -1.64
N GLU A 951 -25.86 -37.42 -1.28
CA GLU A 951 -26.28 -38.53 -2.14
C GLU A 951 -27.74 -38.42 -2.64
N ASP A 952 -28.64 -37.91 -1.79
CA ASP A 952 -30.06 -37.73 -2.13
C ASP A 952 -30.34 -36.45 -2.94
N SER A 953 -29.30 -35.68 -3.33
CA SER A 953 -29.48 -34.40 -4.02
C SER A 953 -30.30 -34.56 -5.30
N GLY A 954 -30.23 -35.72 -5.97
CA GLY A 954 -30.95 -36.02 -7.23
C GLY A 954 -32.47 -35.91 -7.15
N ARG A 955 -33.04 -35.95 -5.94
CA ARG A 955 -34.49 -35.95 -5.71
C ARG A 955 -35.06 -34.56 -5.39
N VAL A 956 -34.22 -33.54 -5.26
CA VAL A 956 -34.64 -32.20 -4.85
C VAL A 956 -34.79 -31.27 -6.05
N SER A 957 -36.03 -30.85 -6.32
CA SER A 957 -36.33 -29.85 -7.36
C SER A 957 -35.79 -28.47 -6.97
N GLY A 958 -35.11 -27.79 -7.91
CA GLY A 958 -34.54 -26.45 -7.68
C GLY A 958 -33.22 -26.43 -6.90
N ARG A 959 -32.57 -27.59 -6.69
CA ARG A 959 -31.21 -27.68 -6.12
C ARG A 959 -30.20 -26.87 -6.94
N GLY A 960 -29.16 -26.35 -6.27
CA GLY A 960 -28.09 -25.58 -6.93
C GLY A 960 -28.46 -24.14 -7.31
N ARG A 961 -29.71 -23.70 -7.07
CA ARG A 961 -30.16 -22.33 -7.37
C ARG A 961 -29.82 -21.32 -6.26
N GLY A 962 -28.55 -21.29 -5.84
CA GLY A 962 -28.04 -20.38 -4.81
C GLY A 962 -28.50 -20.69 -3.38
N GLY A 963 -29.22 -21.80 -3.17
CA GLY A 963 -29.57 -22.29 -1.83
C GLY A 963 -28.41 -23.03 -1.14
N ALA A 964 -28.71 -23.69 -0.03
CA ALA A 964 -27.73 -24.45 0.75
C ALA A 964 -28.30 -25.76 1.30
N TRP A 965 -27.42 -26.72 1.57
CA TRP A 965 -27.77 -27.98 2.23
C TRP A 965 -27.71 -27.83 3.76
N SER A 966 -28.53 -28.56 4.50
CA SER A 966 -28.30 -28.79 5.93
C SER A 966 -27.27 -29.91 6.12
N ASP A 967 -26.41 -29.76 7.12
CA ASP A 967 -25.56 -30.82 7.63
C ASP A 967 -26.32 -32.08 8.06
N THR A 968 -27.55 -31.95 8.56
CA THR A 968 -28.45 -33.07 8.91
C THR A 968 -29.25 -33.64 7.73
N GLY A 969 -29.06 -33.08 6.53
CA GLY A 969 -29.82 -33.41 5.33
C GLY A 969 -31.02 -32.49 5.12
N GLY A 970 -31.39 -32.29 3.85
CA GLY A 970 -32.45 -31.35 3.45
C GLY A 970 -31.91 -30.08 2.78
N TRP A 971 -32.79 -29.40 2.06
CA TRP A 971 -32.47 -28.29 1.16
C TRP A 971 -33.13 -27.00 1.62
N PHE A 972 -32.33 -25.94 1.72
CA PHE A 972 -32.80 -24.57 1.94
C PHE A 972 -32.70 -23.79 0.62
N PRO A 973 -33.82 -23.47 -0.04
CA PRO A 973 -33.78 -22.63 -1.24
C PRO A 973 -33.38 -21.19 -0.89
N TRP A 974 -32.79 -20.46 -1.85
CA TRP A 974 -32.42 -19.06 -1.70
C TRP A 974 -33.56 -18.21 -1.10
N ASN A 975 -34.79 -18.37 -1.60
CA ASN A 975 -35.93 -17.62 -1.11
C ASN A 975 -36.25 -17.85 0.38
N ALA A 976 -35.93 -19.03 0.93
CA ALA A 976 -36.13 -19.32 2.35
C ALA A 976 -35.05 -18.66 3.21
N LEU A 977 -33.82 -18.56 2.70
CA LEU A 977 -32.69 -17.97 3.41
C LEU A 977 -32.66 -16.44 3.28
N CYS A 978 -32.81 -15.92 2.07
CA CYS A 978 -32.32 -14.58 1.72
C CYS A 978 -33.36 -13.61 1.18
N ARG A 979 -34.61 -14.04 0.92
CA ARG A 979 -35.65 -13.16 0.35
C ARG A 979 -35.86 -11.86 1.15
N GLY A 980 -35.81 -11.94 2.48
CA GLY A 980 -35.97 -10.78 3.37
C GLY A 980 -34.75 -9.85 3.42
N HIS A 981 -33.63 -10.23 2.80
CA HIS A 981 -32.35 -9.52 2.85
C HIS A 981 -31.91 -9.00 1.48
N GLU A 982 -32.63 -9.32 0.41
CA GLU A 982 -32.26 -8.99 -0.97
C GLU A 982 -31.99 -7.50 -1.19
N GLY A 983 -32.72 -6.59 -0.54
CA GLY A 983 -32.51 -5.14 -0.69
C GLY A 983 -31.18 -4.63 -0.12
N VAL A 984 -30.57 -5.36 0.83
CA VAL A 984 -29.24 -5.03 1.37
C VAL A 984 -28.13 -5.77 0.60
N VAL A 985 -28.47 -6.94 0.05
CA VAL A 985 -27.53 -7.84 -0.63
C VAL A 985 -27.31 -7.42 -2.08
N TYR A 986 -28.38 -7.09 -2.81
CA TYR A 986 -28.35 -6.55 -4.17
C TYR A 986 -28.38 -5.02 -4.07
N GLY A 987 -27.30 -4.34 -4.44
CA GLY A 987 -27.22 -2.88 -4.34
C GLY A 987 -28.37 -2.18 -5.05
N GLY A 988 -29.17 -1.41 -4.30
CA GLY A 988 -29.95 -0.23 -4.75
C GLY A 988 -30.90 -0.31 -5.95
N GLY A 989 -31.12 -1.46 -6.60
CA GLY A 989 -32.02 -1.58 -7.74
C GLY A 989 -33.49 -1.58 -7.29
N VAL A 990 -34.24 -0.53 -7.66
CA VAL A 990 -35.68 -0.38 -7.42
C VAL A 990 -36.43 -1.68 -7.78
N VAL A 991 -37.21 -2.16 -6.82
CA VAL A 991 -38.17 -3.26 -6.99
C VAL A 991 -39.23 -2.80 -8.00
N GLY A 992 -39.10 -3.25 -9.25
CA GLY A 992 -40.27 -3.44 -10.08
C GLY A 992 -41.11 -4.55 -9.45
N GLN A 993 -42.18 -4.17 -8.73
CA GLN A 993 -43.31 -5.06 -8.49
C GLN A 993 -43.90 -5.41 -9.86
N ASP A 994 -43.35 -6.37 -10.57
CA ASP A 994 -43.94 -7.07 -11.72
C ASP A 994 -42.94 -8.12 -12.17
N ASP A 995 -42.86 -9.23 -11.41
CA ASP A 995 -42.47 -10.56 -11.92
C ASP A 995 -42.67 -11.59 -10.79
N VAL A 996 -43.90 -11.66 -10.31
CA VAL A 996 -44.42 -12.85 -9.62
C VAL A 996 -45.06 -13.72 -10.70
N GLY A 997 -44.28 -14.67 -11.20
CA GLY A 997 -44.71 -15.70 -12.16
C GLY A 997 -43.95 -16.99 -11.94
#